data_AF-A0A1I4A0P2-F1
#
_entry.id   AF-A0A1I4A0P2-F1
#
_cell.length_a   1.000
_cell.length_b   1.000
_cell.length_c   1.000
_cell.angle_alpha   90.00
_cell.angle_beta   90.00
_cell.angle_gamma   90.00
#
_symmetry.space_group_name_H-M   'P 1'
#
loop_
_entity.id
_entity.type
_entity.pdbx_description
1 polymer ?
#
loop_
_entity_poly.entity_id
_entity_poly.type
_entity_poly.pdbx_seq_one_letter_code
_entity_poly.pdbx_strand_id
1 'polypeptide(L)'
;MTAIRLALTLALACAALLPHYAHAQFATGGSGLHRSRIFWVDWGNNGQDVYNGATITRGFNIGSPATAANRLDITCTLSNATTTAGTQGLFVYTPGSWQGDGLDELYNIGGNQPGAGANPNTLSVGLRVNGGATVEFNFNCSATLGGAPFALTGLVFADAEASGGSEYVAARLTSGGTLRVIDQISQCGSASTVNVIAGTPQEVRFNGPTAPQTSCEGNATASLRGGPSLVGFVDGATGARVIARGGGVSAVAVGAVLELEFSEAIPTSYGIAAHVLNSAWTGGVAATGVNFNNPANLATLIYNARLGATVQADADATGAIGGSDVDALPKTNGPLGAGYANVAAPNALPGGNYSIANVACVGPARVRGWIDFNGNGAFDAGEASNAATCPAGSNTVALTWTLPSGYVAQTTSYMRLRLAPTLAAVADPTGVSTDGEVEDYRIVLPALTPTVRVGKISQTTTGSFNFSATNLSSASFAVTTTASATLATSATANVSATASAVTITETVPPGWLLTGASCSDANAAITGNPASFGSLAGAVLTVPSSALRARADITCTYNNRPIVIDLAISKSELGGATSFTPGASSTYTLQACNNAGPDAATGASISDPLPSGVRLTGPWSCSGSGGGACPAGGGAINDAAVSVAGINLPVGACVTVSVPVRFSPNAGDY
;
A
#
# COMPACT_ATOMS: atom_id res chain seq x y z
N MET A 1 32.69 33.77 -43.70
CA MET A 1 32.65 32.37 -43.21
C MET A 1 34.00 31.85 -42.68
N THR A 2 35.02 32.69 -42.47
CA THR A 2 36.37 32.24 -42.06
C THR A 2 36.79 32.62 -40.64
N ALA A 3 36.10 33.55 -39.97
CA ALA A 3 36.39 33.90 -38.56
C ALA A 3 35.66 33.00 -37.54
N ILE A 4 34.43 32.55 -37.85
CA ILE A 4 33.61 31.72 -36.94
C ILE A 4 34.13 30.28 -36.86
N ARG A 5 34.77 29.76 -37.92
CA ARG A 5 35.39 28.42 -37.92
C ARG A 5 36.70 28.35 -37.12
N LEU A 6 37.37 29.47 -36.89
CA LEU A 6 38.60 29.53 -36.10
C LEU A 6 38.30 29.67 -34.59
N ALA A 7 37.21 30.36 -34.23
CA ALA A 7 36.74 30.45 -32.85
C ALA A 7 36.14 29.12 -32.34
N LEU A 8 35.47 28.35 -33.21
CA LEU A 8 34.89 27.05 -32.84
C LEU A 8 35.95 25.95 -32.68
N THR A 9 37.06 26.00 -33.42
CA THR A 9 38.19 25.08 -33.26
C THR A 9 39.07 25.43 -32.06
N LEU A 10 39.18 26.70 -31.68
CA LEU A 10 39.89 27.09 -30.45
C LEU A 10 39.06 26.79 -29.18
N ALA A 11 37.73 26.87 -29.24
CA ALA A 11 36.85 26.50 -28.13
C ALA A 11 36.77 24.97 -27.91
N LEU A 12 36.82 24.16 -28.98
CA LEU A 12 36.93 22.70 -28.86
C LEU A 12 38.31 22.24 -28.38
N ALA A 13 39.38 22.98 -28.69
CA ALA A 13 40.73 22.67 -28.20
C ALA A 13 40.95 23.07 -26.72
N CYS A 14 40.10 23.94 -26.16
CA CYS A 14 40.18 24.37 -24.75
C CYS A 14 39.27 23.55 -23.81
N ALA A 15 38.42 22.67 -24.35
CA ALA A 15 37.66 21.68 -23.57
C ALA A 15 38.47 20.41 -23.23
N ALA A 16 39.71 20.29 -23.74
CA ALA A 16 40.65 19.26 -23.30
C ALA A 16 41.51 19.83 -22.16
N LEU A 17 41.50 19.15 -21.01
CA LEU A 17 42.19 19.45 -19.74
C LEU A 17 41.36 20.22 -18.68
N LEU A 18 40.08 19.86 -18.50
CA LEU A 18 39.54 19.96 -17.14
C LEU A 18 40.27 18.92 -16.26
N PRO A 19 40.78 19.28 -15.08
CA PRO A 19 41.45 18.31 -14.21
C PRO A 19 40.48 17.19 -13.81
N HIS A 20 40.87 15.92 -13.97
CA HIS A 20 40.15 14.80 -13.37
C HIS A 20 40.47 14.79 -11.87
N TYR A 21 39.53 15.25 -11.05
CA TYR A 21 39.74 15.35 -9.61
C TYR A 21 39.56 13.99 -8.93
N ALA A 22 40.49 13.67 -8.03
CA ALA A 22 40.38 12.50 -7.19
C ALA A 22 39.09 12.55 -6.36
N HIS A 23 38.31 11.48 -6.39
CA HIS A 23 37.05 11.33 -5.68
C HIS A 23 36.75 9.83 -5.48
N ALA A 24 35.60 9.45 -4.94
CA ALA A 24 35.23 8.04 -4.86
C ALA A 24 33.81 7.82 -5.37
N GLN A 25 33.50 6.72 -6.04
CA GLN A 25 32.17 6.54 -6.64
C GLN A 25 31.87 5.06 -6.89
N PHE A 26 30.58 4.76 -7.05
CA PHE A 26 30.13 3.45 -7.52
C PHE A 26 30.49 3.27 -9.00
N ALA A 27 30.69 2.02 -9.42
CA ALA A 27 30.76 1.70 -10.83
C ALA A 27 29.34 1.74 -11.42
N THR A 28 29.19 2.30 -12.62
CA THR A 28 27.89 2.37 -13.31
C THR A 28 27.71 1.27 -14.36
N GLY A 29 28.75 0.49 -14.62
CA GLY A 29 28.78 -0.60 -15.59
C GLY A 29 29.73 -1.73 -15.17
N GLY A 30 29.89 -2.72 -16.06
CA GLY A 30 30.65 -3.94 -15.83
C GLY A 30 29.77 -5.09 -15.34
N SER A 31 30.37 -6.27 -15.13
CA SER A 31 29.69 -7.53 -14.77
C SER A 31 29.70 -7.86 -13.28
N GLY A 32 30.39 -7.04 -12.46
CA GLY A 32 30.59 -7.29 -11.03
C GLY A 32 29.30 -7.36 -10.22
N LEU A 33 29.34 -8.15 -9.15
CA LEU A 33 28.19 -8.45 -8.28
C LEU A 33 27.83 -7.30 -7.33
N HIS A 34 28.73 -6.33 -7.14
CA HIS A 34 28.65 -5.33 -6.08
C HIS A 34 28.76 -3.88 -6.59
N ARG A 35 28.34 -3.60 -7.84
CA ARG A 35 28.51 -2.29 -8.50
C ARG A 35 27.94 -1.12 -7.67
N SER A 36 26.76 -1.30 -7.07
CA SER A 36 26.08 -0.32 -6.22
C SER A 36 26.46 -0.37 -4.73
N ARG A 37 27.48 -1.17 -4.37
CA ARG A 37 27.87 -1.42 -2.97
C ARG A 37 29.32 -1.02 -2.68
N ILE A 38 30.15 -0.97 -3.72
CA ILE A 38 31.57 -0.65 -3.58
C ILE A 38 31.80 0.78 -4.05
N PHE A 39 32.22 1.61 -3.11
CA PHE A 39 32.68 2.95 -3.37
C PHE A 39 34.18 2.92 -3.68
N TRP A 40 34.50 2.83 -4.96
CA TRP A 40 35.89 2.78 -5.45
C TRP A 40 36.55 4.15 -5.32
N VAL A 41 37.80 4.18 -4.89
CA VAL A 41 38.58 5.42 -4.80
C VAL A 41 39.27 5.70 -6.14
N ASP A 42 38.82 6.76 -6.81
CA ASP A 42 39.47 7.33 -8.00
C ASP A 42 40.55 8.33 -7.55
N TRP A 43 41.79 8.06 -7.93
CA TRP A 43 42.96 8.80 -7.46
C TRP A 43 43.31 10.02 -8.33
N GLY A 44 42.46 10.38 -9.30
CA GLY A 44 42.67 11.50 -10.20
C GLY A 44 43.33 11.09 -11.51
N ASN A 45 44.26 11.89 -12.02
CA ASN A 45 44.81 11.65 -13.35
C ASN A 45 45.69 10.37 -13.40
N ASN A 46 45.51 9.56 -14.44
CA ASN A 46 46.37 8.41 -14.74
C ASN A 46 47.86 8.81 -14.76
N GLY A 47 48.72 7.99 -14.15
CA GLY A 47 50.17 8.20 -14.06
C GLY A 47 50.65 9.15 -12.96
N GLN A 48 49.75 9.81 -12.21
CA GLN A 48 50.15 10.64 -11.05
C GLN A 48 50.78 9.77 -9.97
N ASP A 49 51.85 10.26 -9.32
CA ASP A 49 52.50 9.57 -8.21
C ASP A 49 51.82 9.93 -6.87
N VAL A 50 51.27 8.93 -6.19
CA VAL A 50 50.60 9.08 -4.88
C VAL A 50 51.40 8.44 -3.74
N TYR A 51 52.67 8.09 -3.98
CA TYR A 51 53.51 7.40 -3.00
C TYR A 51 53.62 8.14 -1.65
N ASN A 52 53.67 9.47 -1.67
CA ASN A 52 53.78 10.27 -0.44
C ASN A 52 52.46 10.40 0.35
N GLY A 53 51.41 9.66 -0.04
CA GLY A 53 50.10 9.71 0.58
C GLY A 53 49.09 10.52 -0.22
N ALA A 54 47.82 10.21 -0.02
CA ALA A 54 46.70 10.92 -0.61
C ALA A 54 45.44 10.72 0.24
N THR A 55 44.65 11.77 0.42
CA THR A 55 43.37 11.71 1.12
C THR A 55 42.28 12.23 0.20
N ILE A 56 41.18 11.49 0.14
CA ILE A 56 40.01 11.79 -0.68
C ILE A 56 38.80 11.80 0.22
N THR A 57 38.02 12.88 0.12
CA THR A 57 36.71 12.99 0.77
C THR A 57 35.66 13.23 -0.29
N ARG A 58 34.61 12.41 -0.30
CA ARG A 58 33.41 12.68 -1.08
C ARG A 58 32.21 12.62 -0.17
N GLY A 59 31.32 13.58 -0.35
CA GLY A 59 29.98 13.40 0.16
C GLY A 59 28.88 13.78 -0.78
N PHE A 60 27.71 13.35 -0.40
CA PHE A 60 26.45 13.47 -1.13
C PHE A 60 25.30 13.36 -0.14
N ASN A 61 24.13 13.84 -0.54
CA ASN A 61 22.92 13.73 0.27
C ASN A 61 22.20 12.43 -0.07
N ILE A 62 21.85 11.67 0.96
CA ILE A 62 21.17 10.37 0.82
C ILE A 62 19.69 10.46 1.19
N GLY A 63 19.04 11.60 0.92
CA GLY A 63 17.62 11.79 1.20
C GLY A 63 17.12 13.16 0.73
N SER A 64 15.80 13.30 0.64
CA SER A 64 15.15 14.56 0.23
C SER A 64 14.15 15.05 1.29
N PRO A 65 14.12 16.36 1.61
CA PRO A 65 14.98 17.41 1.05
C PRO A 65 16.45 17.24 1.50
N ALA A 66 17.38 17.71 0.66
CA ALA A 66 18.81 17.70 0.99
C ALA A 66 19.05 18.64 2.19
N THR A 67 19.63 18.12 3.26
CA THR A 67 19.93 18.86 4.49
C THR A 67 21.31 18.49 5.01
N ALA A 68 21.83 19.26 5.97
CA ALA A 68 23.06 18.85 6.64
C ALA A 68 22.92 17.49 7.34
N ALA A 69 21.73 17.17 7.87
CA ALA A 69 21.47 15.94 8.63
C ALA A 69 21.54 14.65 7.78
N ASN A 70 21.22 14.72 6.49
CA ASN A 70 21.28 13.57 5.57
C ASN A 70 22.47 13.62 4.62
N ARG A 71 23.49 14.43 4.94
CA ARG A 71 24.78 14.45 4.25
C ARG A 71 25.63 13.28 4.72
N LEU A 72 26.01 12.40 3.79
CA LEU A 72 27.00 11.35 4.02
C LEU A 72 28.33 11.80 3.41
N ASP A 73 29.39 11.86 4.22
CA ASP A 73 30.75 12.14 3.76
C ASP A 73 31.64 10.92 4.07
N ILE A 74 32.28 10.36 3.05
CA ILE A 74 33.27 9.27 3.15
C ILE A 74 34.65 9.84 2.90
N THR A 75 35.59 9.56 3.79
CA THR A 75 37.00 9.96 3.69
C THR A 75 37.89 8.73 3.69
N CYS A 76 38.66 8.54 2.62
CA CYS A 76 39.64 7.48 2.48
C CYS A 76 41.05 8.07 2.36
N THR A 77 42.02 7.45 3.02
CA THR A 77 43.41 7.93 3.09
C THR A 77 44.39 6.80 2.79
N LEU A 78 45.29 7.04 1.85
CA LEU A 78 46.53 6.33 1.65
C LEU A 78 47.64 7.01 2.44
N SER A 79 48.37 6.26 3.24
CA SER A 79 49.50 6.78 4.04
C SER A 79 50.59 5.74 4.22
N ASN A 80 51.77 6.18 4.68
CA ASN A 80 52.89 5.31 5.06
C ASN A 80 53.27 4.28 3.97
N ALA A 81 53.31 4.71 2.71
CA ALA A 81 53.79 3.87 1.63
C ALA A 81 55.28 3.58 1.81
N THR A 82 55.67 2.33 1.58
CA THR A 82 57.04 1.85 1.69
C THR A 82 57.34 0.87 0.58
N THR A 83 58.53 0.97 0.00
CA THR A 83 59.02 0.04 -1.02
C THR A 83 59.89 -1.01 -0.35
N THR A 84 59.46 -2.26 -0.40
CA THR A 84 60.18 -3.39 0.22
C THR A 84 61.12 -4.09 -0.77
N ALA A 85 60.92 -3.87 -2.07
CA ALA A 85 61.81 -4.31 -3.15
C ALA A 85 61.67 -3.39 -4.36
N GLY A 86 62.72 -3.27 -5.19
CA GLY A 86 62.72 -2.49 -6.42
C GLY A 86 62.71 -0.97 -6.22
N THR A 87 62.28 -0.23 -7.24
CA THR A 87 62.25 1.24 -7.23
C THR A 87 61.01 1.79 -6.52
N GLN A 88 61.16 2.93 -5.86
CA GLN A 88 60.04 3.69 -5.29
C GLN A 88 59.11 4.23 -6.38
N GLY A 89 57.80 4.14 -6.14
CA GLY A 89 56.76 4.72 -6.99
C GLY A 89 55.44 3.99 -6.85
N LEU A 90 54.35 4.75 -6.72
CA LEU A 90 52.99 4.22 -6.70
C LEU A 90 52.13 5.14 -7.55
N PHE A 91 51.84 4.70 -8.77
CA PHE A 91 51.24 5.57 -9.77
C PHE A 91 49.77 5.24 -9.96
N VAL A 92 48.94 6.25 -10.17
CA VAL A 92 47.54 6.05 -10.56
C VAL A 92 47.50 5.27 -11.88
N TYR A 93 46.61 4.31 -11.96
CA TYR A 93 46.35 3.46 -13.11
C TYR A 93 44.86 3.41 -13.40
N THR A 94 44.53 3.43 -14.69
CA THR A 94 43.16 3.35 -15.17
C THR A 94 42.94 1.97 -15.80
N PRO A 95 42.19 1.06 -15.14
CA PRO A 95 41.85 -0.25 -15.70
C PRO A 95 41.27 -0.14 -17.12
N GLY A 96 41.60 -1.10 -17.98
CA GLY A 96 41.22 -1.11 -19.39
C GLY A 96 42.21 -0.36 -20.30
N SER A 97 43.25 0.26 -19.73
CA SER A 97 44.41 0.75 -20.49
C SER A 97 45.24 -0.40 -21.08
N TRP A 98 45.05 -1.61 -20.58
CA TRP A 98 45.61 -2.85 -21.10
C TRP A 98 44.52 -3.90 -21.34
N GLN A 99 44.70 -4.74 -22.35
CA GLN A 99 43.67 -5.69 -22.80
C GLN A 99 43.33 -6.81 -21.81
N GLY A 100 44.17 -7.03 -20.79
CA GLY A 100 44.01 -8.11 -19.82
C GLY A 100 43.17 -7.77 -18.59
N ASP A 101 42.85 -6.48 -18.39
CA ASP A 101 42.41 -5.98 -17.10
C ASP A 101 41.02 -6.50 -16.70
N GLY A 102 40.96 -7.37 -15.69
CA GLY A 102 39.69 -7.93 -15.23
C GLY A 102 38.79 -6.92 -14.53
N LEU A 103 39.37 -5.91 -13.87
CA LEU A 103 38.57 -4.92 -13.14
C LEU A 103 37.80 -3.98 -14.07
N ASP A 104 38.31 -3.71 -15.27
CA ASP A 104 37.56 -2.97 -16.29
C ASP A 104 36.29 -3.71 -16.72
N GLU A 105 36.31 -5.03 -16.72
CA GLU A 105 35.15 -5.86 -17.06
C GLU A 105 34.19 -6.05 -15.88
N LEU A 106 34.66 -5.99 -14.63
CA LEU A 106 33.84 -6.12 -13.43
C LEU A 106 33.21 -4.79 -13.00
N TYR A 107 33.99 -3.72 -12.95
CA TYR A 107 33.61 -2.43 -12.35
C TYR A 107 34.11 -1.27 -13.21
N ASN A 108 33.22 -0.68 -14.02
CA ASN A 108 33.57 0.42 -14.91
C ASN A 108 32.57 1.57 -14.95
N ILE A 109 33.01 2.68 -15.54
CA ILE A 109 32.18 3.76 -16.04
C ILE A 109 32.57 4.03 -17.49
N GLY A 110 31.71 3.64 -18.43
CA GLY A 110 31.85 3.89 -19.86
C GLY A 110 32.85 3.01 -20.62
N GLY A 111 33.74 2.30 -19.92
CA GLY A 111 34.62 1.27 -20.49
C GLY A 111 33.87 -0.06 -20.60
N ASN A 112 33.79 -0.65 -21.80
CA ASN A 112 33.40 -2.06 -21.98
C ASN A 112 33.70 -2.45 -23.43
N GLN A 113 34.95 -2.85 -23.70
CA GLN A 113 35.35 -3.48 -24.96
C GLN A 113 36.36 -4.59 -24.64
N PRO A 114 35.90 -5.84 -24.46
CA PRO A 114 36.72 -6.96 -24.05
C PRO A 114 37.97 -7.13 -24.91
N GLY A 115 39.14 -6.93 -24.29
CA GLY A 115 40.42 -7.33 -24.86
C GLY A 115 41.05 -6.42 -25.92
N ALA A 116 40.60 -5.18 -26.06
CA ALA A 116 41.17 -4.23 -27.05
C ALA A 116 42.16 -3.21 -26.47
N GLY A 117 42.15 -2.97 -25.15
CA GLY A 117 43.07 -2.02 -24.48
C GLY A 117 42.98 -0.57 -24.99
N ALA A 118 41.85 -0.18 -25.57
CA ALA A 118 41.69 1.06 -26.35
C ALA A 118 40.51 1.95 -25.89
N ASN A 119 39.87 1.63 -24.77
CA ASN A 119 38.79 2.43 -24.19
C ASN A 119 38.82 2.32 -22.67
N PRO A 120 39.79 2.97 -22.00
CA PRO A 120 39.99 2.78 -20.58
C PRO A 120 38.74 3.22 -19.83
N ASN A 121 38.42 2.46 -18.79
CA ASN A 121 37.52 2.87 -17.72
C ASN A 121 37.72 4.35 -17.40
N THR A 122 36.66 5.12 -17.13
CA THR A 122 36.88 6.48 -16.62
C THR A 122 37.19 6.50 -15.11
N LEU A 123 37.04 5.34 -14.44
CA LEU A 123 37.49 5.12 -13.07
C LEU A 123 39.00 4.91 -13.01
N SER A 124 39.75 5.90 -12.54
CA SER A 124 41.21 5.80 -12.31
C SER A 124 41.52 5.26 -10.92
N VAL A 125 41.11 4.00 -10.69
CA VAL A 125 41.04 3.38 -9.36
C VAL A 125 42.24 2.50 -9.00
N GLY A 126 43.06 2.13 -9.99
CA GLY A 126 44.24 1.30 -9.80
C GLY A 126 45.43 2.10 -9.25
N LEU A 127 46.25 1.45 -8.45
CA LEU A 127 47.54 1.96 -7.97
C LEU A 127 48.63 0.99 -8.44
N ARG A 128 49.30 1.35 -9.53
CA ARG A 128 50.30 0.50 -10.18
C ARG A 128 51.69 0.62 -9.58
N VAL A 129 52.39 -0.50 -9.60
CA VAL A 129 53.82 -0.63 -9.32
C VAL A 129 54.54 -1.22 -10.53
N ASN A 130 55.79 -0.80 -10.74
CA ASN A 130 56.61 -1.26 -11.86
C ASN A 130 57.27 -2.61 -11.56
N GLY A 131 57.80 -3.25 -12.60
CA GLY A 131 58.43 -4.56 -12.54
C GLY A 131 59.58 -4.63 -11.54
N GLY A 132 59.57 -5.68 -10.73
CA GLY A 132 60.53 -5.91 -9.65
C GLY A 132 60.26 -5.08 -8.38
N ALA A 133 59.30 -4.15 -8.40
CA ALA A 133 58.92 -3.38 -7.23
C ALA A 133 57.89 -4.12 -6.36
N THR A 134 57.99 -3.94 -5.05
CA THR A 134 56.94 -4.30 -4.09
C THR A 134 56.71 -3.09 -3.20
N VAL A 135 55.49 -2.56 -3.23
CA VAL A 135 55.08 -1.40 -2.43
C VAL A 135 53.95 -1.83 -1.49
N GLU A 136 54.04 -1.41 -0.24
CA GLU A 136 52.98 -1.58 0.75
C GLU A 136 52.59 -0.22 1.33
N PHE A 137 51.30 0.01 1.61
CA PHE A 137 50.80 1.24 2.19
C PHE A 137 49.61 0.99 3.13
N ASN A 138 49.34 1.91 4.04
CA ASN A 138 48.13 1.89 4.85
C ASN A 138 46.99 2.51 4.06
N PHE A 139 45.85 1.82 4.01
CA PHE A 139 44.61 2.34 3.48
C PHE A 139 43.54 2.33 4.57
N ASN A 140 42.97 3.50 4.83
CA ASN A 140 41.98 3.70 5.89
C ASN A 140 40.79 4.49 5.34
N CYS A 141 39.57 4.07 5.65
CA CYS A 141 38.37 4.86 5.35
C CYS A 141 37.56 5.13 6.63
N SER A 142 36.87 6.25 6.63
CA SER A 142 35.91 6.66 7.66
C SER A 142 34.74 7.35 6.99
N ALA A 143 33.60 7.41 7.66
CA ALA A 143 32.44 8.09 7.13
C ALA A 143 31.69 8.84 8.25
N THR A 144 30.93 9.86 7.86
CA THR A 144 30.02 10.59 8.75
C THR A 144 28.67 10.79 8.08
N LEU A 145 27.59 10.67 8.84
CA LEU A 145 26.23 10.99 8.43
C LEU A 145 25.72 12.13 9.32
N GLY A 146 25.36 13.27 8.72
CA GLY A 146 24.98 14.45 9.49
C GLY A 146 26.10 15.02 10.37
N GLY A 147 27.36 14.73 10.02
CA GLY A 147 28.54 15.04 10.83
C GLY A 147 28.79 14.08 12.00
N ALA A 148 27.90 13.11 12.27
CA ALA A 148 28.11 12.07 13.27
C ALA A 148 28.88 10.87 12.67
N PRO A 149 29.72 10.16 13.43
CA PRO A 149 30.43 8.98 12.94
C PRO A 149 29.47 7.93 12.35
N PHE A 150 29.80 7.45 11.16
CA PHE A 150 29.05 6.43 10.44
C PHE A 150 29.95 5.22 10.16
N ALA A 151 29.49 4.04 10.56
CA ALA A 151 30.26 2.81 10.44
C ALA A 151 30.21 2.30 8.98
N LEU A 152 31.39 2.04 8.41
CA LEU A 152 31.51 1.33 7.14
C LEU A 152 31.62 -0.17 7.42
N THR A 153 31.03 -1.01 6.56
CA THR A 153 31.02 -2.47 6.73
C THR A 153 32.42 -3.07 6.54
N GLY A 154 33.26 -2.43 5.72
CA GLY A 154 34.64 -2.83 5.52
C GLY A 154 35.29 -2.15 4.31
N LEU A 155 36.48 -2.62 3.97
CA LEU A 155 37.24 -2.14 2.81
C LEU A 155 37.30 -3.21 1.72
N VAL A 156 37.49 -2.80 0.47
CA VAL A 156 37.84 -3.72 -0.61
C VAL A 156 39.24 -3.45 -1.12
N PHE A 157 39.87 -4.51 -1.63
CA PHE A 157 41.03 -4.43 -2.50
C PHE A 157 40.81 -5.37 -3.68
N ALA A 158 41.26 -4.99 -4.86
CA ALA A 158 41.11 -5.82 -6.05
C ALA A 158 42.34 -5.75 -6.94
N ASP A 159 42.55 -6.80 -7.71
CA ASP A 159 43.49 -6.76 -8.82
C ASP A 159 42.89 -5.87 -9.92
N ALA A 160 43.49 -4.71 -10.15
CA ALA A 160 43.01 -3.70 -11.08
C ALA A 160 43.44 -3.97 -12.53
N GLU A 161 44.44 -4.83 -12.72
CA GLU A 161 44.91 -5.33 -14.02
C GLU A 161 44.53 -6.82 -14.14
N ALA A 162 45.50 -7.67 -14.45
CA ALA A 162 45.48 -9.10 -14.25
C ALA A 162 46.90 -9.54 -13.87
N SER A 163 47.11 -9.90 -12.60
CA SER A 163 48.41 -10.38 -12.13
C SER A 163 48.84 -11.63 -12.90
N GLY A 164 50.10 -11.69 -13.34
CA GLY A 164 50.72 -12.84 -13.99
C GLY A 164 52.04 -13.26 -13.33
N GLY A 165 52.34 -14.57 -13.35
CA GLY A 165 53.65 -15.09 -12.93
C GLY A 165 53.99 -14.83 -11.46
N SER A 166 54.87 -13.85 -11.18
CA SER A 166 55.30 -13.51 -9.81
C SER A 166 54.58 -12.31 -9.20
N GLU A 167 53.58 -11.78 -9.90
CA GLU A 167 52.74 -10.65 -9.49
C GLU A 167 51.68 -11.06 -8.48
N TYR A 168 51.35 -10.11 -7.62
CA TYR A 168 50.18 -10.22 -6.76
C TYR A 168 49.76 -8.85 -6.23
N VAL A 169 48.47 -8.76 -5.90
CA VAL A 169 47.92 -7.77 -4.99
C VAL A 169 47.55 -8.45 -3.67
N ALA A 170 47.62 -7.72 -2.56
CA ALA A 170 47.31 -8.30 -1.26
C ALA A 170 46.76 -7.26 -0.28
N ALA A 171 46.09 -7.76 0.73
CA ALA A 171 45.78 -7.02 1.94
C ALA A 171 46.23 -7.81 3.16
N ARG A 172 46.85 -7.09 4.10
CA ARG A 172 47.21 -7.54 5.43
C ARG A 172 46.35 -6.78 6.43
N LEU A 173 45.67 -7.50 7.31
CA LEU A 173 44.87 -6.89 8.37
C LEU A 173 45.78 -6.00 9.23
N THR A 174 45.22 -4.94 9.83
CA THR A 174 45.99 -4.10 10.77
C THR A 174 45.44 -4.20 12.18
N SER A 175 44.14 -4.47 12.32
CA SER A 175 43.47 -4.75 13.58
C SER A 175 42.15 -5.47 13.32
N GLY A 176 41.97 -6.68 13.86
CA GLY A 176 40.72 -7.44 13.71
C GLY A 176 40.30 -7.69 12.25
N GLY A 177 39.06 -8.13 12.06
CA GLY A 177 38.45 -8.37 10.76
C GLY A 177 38.71 -9.75 10.14
N THR A 178 38.05 -10.01 9.01
CA THR A 178 38.20 -11.25 8.22
C THR A 178 38.41 -10.91 6.75
N LEU A 179 39.42 -11.51 6.12
CA LEU A 179 39.62 -11.38 4.68
C LEU A 179 38.74 -12.38 3.93
N ARG A 180 37.90 -11.88 3.04
CA ARG A 180 37.00 -12.67 2.18
C ARG A 180 37.24 -12.36 0.70
N VAL A 181 36.75 -13.22 -0.18
CA VAL A 181 36.65 -12.97 -1.62
C VAL A 181 35.17 -12.79 -1.97
N ILE A 182 34.82 -11.66 -2.57
CA ILE A 182 33.43 -11.27 -2.85
C ILE A 182 33.10 -11.29 -4.34
N ASP A 183 34.10 -11.18 -5.21
CA ASP A 183 33.89 -11.19 -6.65
C ASP A 183 35.11 -11.76 -7.39
N GLN A 184 34.88 -12.19 -8.62
CA GLN A 184 35.91 -12.80 -9.47
C GLN A 184 35.57 -12.62 -10.94
N ILE A 185 36.60 -12.57 -11.77
CA ILE A 185 36.45 -12.73 -13.21
C ILE A 185 37.57 -13.58 -13.77
N SER A 186 37.21 -14.44 -14.72
CA SER A 186 38.15 -15.10 -15.62
C SER A 186 37.43 -15.47 -16.90
N GLN A 187 37.66 -14.70 -17.97
CA GLN A 187 36.99 -14.97 -19.24
C GLN A 187 37.60 -16.14 -20.01
N CYS A 188 38.86 -16.51 -19.72
CA CYS A 188 39.54 -17.65 -20.35
C CYS A 188 39.54 -18.94 -19.51
N GLY A 189 39.02 -18.91 -18.28
CA GLY A 189 39.00 -20.05 -17.36
C GLY A 189 40.26 -20.26 -16.51
N SER A 190 41.34 -19.49 -16.73
CA SER A 190 42.51 -19.43 -15.83
C SER A 190 42.13 -18.91 -14.44
N ALA A 191 42.81 -19.31 -13.37
CA ALA A 191 42.46 -18.89 -12.01
C ALA A 191 43.61 -18.18 -11.30
N SER A 192 43.28 -17.09 -10.60
CA SER A 192 44.17 -16.51 -9.61
C SER A 192 44.19 -17.42 -8.39
N THR A 193 45.37 -17.56 -7.78
CA THR A 193 45.51 -18.35 -6.55
C THR A 193 45.42 -17.44 -5.34
N VAL A 194 44.67 -17.87 -4.33
CA VAL A 194 44.62 -17.18 -3.04
C VAL A 194 45.64 -17.83 -2.13
N ASN A 195 46.61 -17.05 -1.65
CA ASN A 195 47.62 -17.50 -0.70
C ASN A 195 47.46 -16.75 0.63
N VAL A 196 47.11 -17.50 1.68
CA VAL A 196 47.04 -16.99 3.04
C VAL A 196 48.40 -17.16 3.70
N ILE A 197 49.02 -16.06 4.08
CA ILE A 197 50.28 -16.06 4.81
C ILE A 197 49.97 -16.04 6.30
N ALA A 198 50.37 -17.11 6.97
CA ALA A 198 50.20 -17.25 8.41
C ALA A 198 51.02 -16.19 9.15
N GLY A 199 50.34 -15.43 10.02
CA GLY A 199 50.92 -14.35 10.81
C GLY A 199 49.83 -13.59 11.56
N THR A 200 50.21 -12.84 12.60
CA THR A 200 49.34 -11.86 13.26
C THR A 200 49.94 -10.47 13.05
N PRO A 201 49.34 -9.63 12.19
CA PRO A 201 48.08 -9.83 11.47
C PRO A 201 48.20 -10.70 10.19
N GLN A 202 47.07 -11.32 9.79
CA GLN A 202 46.97 -12.20 8.61
C GLN A 202 47.07 -11.39 7.30
N GLU A 203 47.76 -11.96 6.31
CA GLU A 203 47.84 -11.43 4.94
C GLU A 203 47.26 -12.41 3.93
N VAL A 204 46.52 -11.88 2.97
CA VAL A 204 45.97 -12.65 1.84
C VAL A 204 46.47 -12.04 0.54
N ARG A 205 47.15 -12.86 -0.25
CA ARG A 205 47.64 -12.51 -1.59
C ARG A 205 46.76 -13.12 -2.66
N PHE A 206 46.42 -12.32 -3.66
CA PHE A 206 45.85 -12.78 -4.92
C PHE A 206 46.99 -12.86 -5.93
N ASN A 207 47.49 -14.08 -6.12
CA ASN A 207 48.59 -14.37 -7.00
C ASN A 207 48.08 -14.66 -8.41
N GLY A 208 48.78 -14.11 -9.40
CA GLY A 208 48.55 -14.47 -10.79
C GLY A 208 48.78 -15.96 -11.07
N PRO A 209 48.17 -16.52 -12.12
CA PRO A 209 48.47 -17.88 -12.55
C PRO A 209 49.95 -18.01 -12.92
N THR A 210 50.55 -19.14 -12.52
CA THR A 210 51.92 -19.51 -12.92
C THR A 210 51.89 -20.41 -14.15
N ALA A 211 52.92 -20.33 -15.00
CA ALA A 211 53.04 -21.15 -16.21
C ALA A 211 52.77 -22.66 -15.94
N PRO A 212 52.06 -23.38 -16.83
CA PRO A 212 51.70 -22.97 -18.19
C PRO A 212 50.38 -22.19 -18.30
N GLN A 213 49.67 -21.91 -17.20
CA GLN A 213 48.48 -21.06 -17.23
C GLN A 213 48.93 -19.60 -17.41
N THR A 214 48.73 -19.04 -18.60
CA THR A 214 48.90 -17.61 -18.84
C THR A 214 47.67 -16.87 -18.32
N SER A 215 47.87 -15.63 -17.90
CA SER A 215 46.81 -14.60 -17.82
C SER A 215 45.93 -14.65 -19.07
N CYS A 216 44.68 -14.21 -18.95
CA CYS A 216 43.75 -14.26 -20.07
C CYS A 216 44.17 -13.29 -21.20
N GLU A 217 45.01 -12.30 -20.90
CA GLU A 217 45.47 -11.26 -21.84
C GLU A 217 46.00 -11.79 -23.18
N GLY A 218 46.63 -12.97 -23.20
CA GLY A 218 47.21 -13.59 -24.39
C GLY A 218 46.20 -14.35 -25.27
N ASN A 219 44.93 -14.40 -24.90
CA ASN A 219 43.92 -15.17 -25.62
C ASN A 219 43.73 -14.65 -27.06
N ALA A 220 43.66 -15.55 -28.03
CA ALA A 220 43.43 -15.20 -29.43
C ALA A 220 42.07 -14.51 -29.64
N THR A 221 41.07 -14.89 -28.84
CA THR A 221 39.74 -14.25 -28.83
C THR A 221 39.77 -13.08 -27.85
N ALA A 222 39.62 -11.85 -28.36
CA ALA A 222 39.66 -10.64 -27.55
C ALA A 222 38.65 -10.65 -26.39
N SER A 223 37.45 -11.19 -26.61
CA SER A 223 36.40 -11.30 -25.58
C SER A 223 36.69 -12.29 -24.46
N LEU A 224 37.80 -13.01 -24.52
CA LEU A 224 38.25 -13.92 -23.48
C LEU A 224 39.48 -13.40 -22.74
N ARG A 225 39.86 -12.13 -22.94
CA ARG A 225 41.13 -11.59 -22.41
C ARG A 225 41.06 -11.03 -20.99
N GLY A 226 39.87 -10.75 -20.45
CA GLY A 226 39.72 -10.21 -19.10
C GLY A 226 40.08 -11.21 -17.99
N GLY A 227 40.99 -10.81 -17.11
CA GLY A 227 41.38 -11.55 -15.90
C GLY A 227 42.51 -12.58 -16.07
N PRO A 228 42.66 -13.54 -15.13
CA PRO A 228 41.86 -13.68 -13.93
C PRO A 228 42.13 -12.58 -12.89
N SER A 229 41.07 -12.08 -12.27
CA SER A 229 41.15 -11.07 -11.21
C SER A 229 40.16 -11.40 -10.09
N LEU A 230 40.53 -11.07 -8.86
CA LEU A 230 39.71 -11.29 -7.67
C LEU A 230 39.47 -9.97 -6.94
N VAL A 231 38.31 -9.86 -6.30
CA VAL A 231 37.96 -8.76 -5.39
C VAL A 231 37.87 -9.28 -3.97
N GLY A 232 38.73 -8.74 -3.12
CA GLY A 232 38.83 -9.07 -1.71
C GLY A 232 38.09 -8.06 -0.85
N PHE A 233 37.54 -8.55 0.26
CA PHE A 233 36.82 -7.76 1.24
C PHE A 233 37.46 -7.93 2.61
N VAL A 234 37.79 -6.81 3.24
CA VAL A 234 38.25 -6.69 4.62
C VAL A 234 37.01 -6.50 5.49
N ASP A 235 36.38 -7.61 5.86
CA ASP A 235 35.13 -7.65 6.63
C ASP A 235 35.37 -7.22 8.08
N GLY A 236 34.63 -6.21 8.55
CA GLY A 236 34.67 -5.74 9.94
C GLY A 236 35.87 -4.88 10.30
N ALA A 237 36.65 -4.39 9.33
CA ALA A 237 37.71 -3.41 9.58
C ALA A 237 37.76 -2.33 8.48
N THR A 238 37.97 -1.09 8.90
CA THR A 238 38.07 0.09 8.01
C THR A 238 39.51 0.54 7.78
N GLY A 239 40.47 -0.36 8.03
CA GLY A 239 41.90 -0.14 7.85
C GLY A 239 42.65 -1.42 7.48
N ALA A 240 43.46 -1.37 6.44
CA ALA A 240 44.31 -2.48 6.02
C ALA A 240 45.66 -1.99 5.50
N ARG A 241 46.66 -2.86 5.55
CA ARG A 241 47.94 -2.69 4.87
C ARG A 241 47.80 -3.34 3.48
N VAL A 242 47.77 -2.53 2.45
CA VAL A 242 47.60 -2.98 1.06
C VAL A 242 48.96 -3.11 0.40
N ILE A 243 49.13 -4.11 -0.45
CA ILE A 243 50.40 -4.49 -1.06
C ILE A 243 50.19 -4.73 -2.56
N ALA A 244 51.10 -4.24 -3.38
CA ALA A 244 51.18 -4.56 -4.80
C ALA A 244 52.61 -4.96 -5.15
N ARG A 245 52.77 -6.05 -5.91
CA ARG A 245 54.05 -6.52 -6.44
C ARG A 245 53.99 -6.65 -7.96
N GLY A 246 54.85 -5.90 -8.64
CA GLY A 246 55.01 -5.96 -10.09
C GLY A 246 56.08 -6.97 -10.52
N GLY A 247 55.75 -7.82 -11.49
CA GLY A 247 56.70 -8.65 -12.25
C GLY A 247 57.07 -7.93 -13.55
N GLY A 248 56.08 -7.35 -14.21
CA GLY A 248 56.14 -6.29 -15.22
C GLY A 248 55.36 -5.05 -14.77
N VAL A 249 54.03 -5.13 -14.68
CA VAL A 249 53.17 -4.09 -14.08
C VAL A 249 52.08 -4.81 -13.30
N SER A 250 51.77 -4.33 -12.09
CA SER A 250 50.63 -4.81 -11.32
C SER A 250 49.99 -3.63 -10.62
N ALA A 251 48.67 -3.60 -10.58
CA ALA A 251 47.91 -2.52 -9.95
C ALA A 251 46.87 -3.06 -8.97
N VAL A 252 46.78 -2.41 -7.81
CA VAL A 252 45.75 -2.70 -6.81
C VAL A 252 44.72 -1.57 -6.80
N ALA A 253 43.43 -1.92 -6.89
CA ALA A 253 42.34 -0.98 -6.65
C ALA A 253 41.87 -1.13 -5.20
N VAL A 254 41.42 -0.02 -4.60
CA VAL A 254 40.93 0.01 -3.21
C VAL A 254 39.64 0.82 -3.11
N GLY A 255 38.81 0.47 -2.12
CA GLY A 255 37.52 1.10 -1.92
C GLY A 255 36.93 0.80 -0.54
N ALA A 256 35.77 1.37 -0.26
CA ALA A 256 34.98 1.07 0.92
C ALA A 256 33.65 0.43 0.51
N VAL A 257 33.15 -0.49 1.32
CA VAL A 257 31.78 -1.00 1.16
C VAL A 257 30.82 -0.03 1.84
N LEU A 258 29.89 0.48 1.06
CA LEU A 258 28.78 1.30 1.49
C LEU A 258 27.53 0.81 0.75
N GLU A 259 26.60 0.26 1.50
CA GLU A 259 25.34 -0.25 0.96
C GLU A 259 24.23 0.72 1.32
N LEU A 260 23.68 1.36 0.29
CA LEU A 260 22.54 2.23 0.39
C LEU A 260 21.39 1.59 -0.39
N GLU A 261 20.20 1.85 0.10
CA GLU A 261 18.95 1.51 -0.54
C GLU A 261 18.14 2.79 -0.66
N PHE A 262 17.76 3.16 -1.87
CA PHE A 262 17.02 4.39 -2.14
C PHE A 262 15.63 4.02 -2.60
N SER A 263 14.66 4.83 -2.19
CA SER A 263 13.33 4.76 -2.78
C SER A 263 13.41 4.92 -4.30
N GLU A 264 12.54 4.22 -5.02
CA GLU A 264 12.55 4.08 -6.47
C GLU A 264 12.10 5.35 -7.17
N ALA A 265 12.14 5.33 -8.50
CA ALA A 265 11.87 6.44 -9.40
C ALA A 265 10.38 6.84 -9.47
N ILE A 266 9.78 7.20 -8.33
CA ILE A 266 8.48 7.90 -8.25
C ILE A 266 8.66 9.42 -8.46
N PRO A 267 7.59 10.19 -8.72
CA PRO A 267 7.72 11.63 -8.91
C PRO A 267 8.43 12.32 -7.73
N THR A 268 9.31 13.26 -8.03
CA THR A 268 10.19 13.88 -7.01
C THR A 268 9.43 14.65 -5.92
N SER A 269 8.16 15.00 -6.17
CA SER A 269 7.27 15.66 -5.19
C SER A 269 6.99 14.80 -3.95
N TYR A 270 7.07 13.47 -4.06
CA TYR A 270 6.91 12.54 -2.94
C TYR A 270 8.15 12.48 -2.03
N GLY A 271 9.26 13.07 -2.46
CA GLY A 271 10.55 13.02 -1.76
C GLY A 271 11.21 11.65 -1.78
N ILE A 272 12.42 11.60 -1.23
CA ILE A 272 13.33 10.45 -1.28
C ILE A 272 13.52 9.96 0.14
N ALA A 273 13.31 8.66 0.34
CA ALA A 273 13.77 7.93 1.51
C ALA A 273 15.02 7.14 1.12
N ALA A 274 15.95 7.00 2.06
CA ALA A 274 17.04 6.06 1.90
C ALA A 274 17.27 5.29 3.20
N HIS A 275 17.75 4.08 3.04
CA HIS A 275 18.16 3.20 4.11
C HIS A 275 19.62 2.82 3.88
N VAL A 276 20.42 2.90 4.93
CA VAL A 276 21.70 2.20 4.94
C VAL A 276 21.38 0.73 5.17
N LEU A 277 21.96 -0.15 4.37
CA LEU A 277 21.77 -1.58 4.55
C LEU A 277 22.80 -2.11 5.55
N ASN A 278 22.34 -2.67 6.67
CA ASN A 278 23.20 -3.32 7.66
C ASN A 278 23.32 -4.81 7.34
N SER A 279 24.19 -5.13 6.39
CA SER A 279 24.41 -6.49 5.93
C SER A 279 25.44 -7.23 6.78
N ALA A 280 25.31 -8.55 6.81
CA ALA A 280 26.32 -9.46 7.31
C ALA A 280 26.84 -10.32 6.15
N TRP A 281 28.14 -10.60 6.14
CA TRP A 281 28.78 -11.44 5.14
C TRP A 281 28.99 -12.86 5.66
N THR A 282 28.62 -13.86 4.86
CA THR A 282 28.87 -15.28 5.14
C THR A 282 29.67 -15.92 4.00
N GLY A 283 30.35 -17.04 4.29
CA GLY A 283 31.18 -17.72 3.28
C GLY A 283 32.37 -16.88 2.79
N GLY A 284 33.02 -17.34 1.72
CA GLY A 284 34.09 -16.61 1.03
C GLY A 284 35.34 -16.28 1.84
N VAL A 285 35.52 -16.80 3.06
CA VAL A 285 36.73 -16.56 3.85
C VAL A 285 37.94 -17.05 3.08
N ALA A 286 38.92 -16.16 2.87
CA ALA A 286 40.10 -16.43 2.07
C ALA A 286 40.89 -17.60 2.66
N ALA A 287 41.16 -18.61 1.84
CA ALA A 287 41.86 -19.82 2.24
C ALA A 287 42.76 -20.33 1.11
N THR A 288 43.98 -20.75 1.48
CA THR A 288 44.95 -21.31 0.52
C THR A 288 44.38 -22.57 -0.13
N GLY A 289 44.46 -22.64 -1.46
CA GLY A 289 44.01 -23.81 -2.23
C GLY A 289 42.52 -23.86 -2.55
N VAL A 290 41.73 -22.86 -2.11
CA VAL A 290 40.32 -22.72 -2.53
C VAL A 290 40.26 -22.04 -3.90
N ASN A 291 39.47 -22.60 -4.82
CA ASN A 291 39.23 -22.02 -6.14
C ASN A 291 38.11 -20.97 -6.07
N PHE A 292 38.46 -19.70 -5.94
CA PHE A 292 37.50 -18.60 -5.91
C PHE A 292 36.98 -18.17 -7.29
N ASN A 293 37.48 -18.76 -8.39
CA ASN A 293 36.80 -18.62 -9.69
C ASN A 293 35.44 -19.33 -9.72
N ASN A 294 35.19 -20.27 -8.80
CA ASN A 294 33.87 -20.86 -8.63
C ASN A 294 33.00 -19.90 -7.81
N PRO A 295 31.92 -19.31 -8.36
CA PRO A 295 31.08 -18.36 -7.64
C PRO A 295 30.48 -18.93 -6.34
N ALA A 296 30.32 -20.25 -6.22
CA ALA A 296 29.82 -20.89 -4.99
C ALA A 296 30.77 -20.73 -3.78
N ASN A 297 32.04 -20.39 -4.03
CA ASN A 297 33.03 -20.14 -2.98
C ASN A 297 33.12 -18.65 -2.59
N LEU A 298 32.42 -17.75 -3.27
CA LEU A 298 32.43 -16.32 -2.93
C LEU A 298 31.60 -16.05 -1.66
N ALA A 299 31.88 -14.95 -0.99
CA ALA A 299 31.08 -14.51 0.14
C ALA A 299 29.72 -14.00 -0.34
N THR A 300 28.68 -14.23 0.47
CA THR A 300 27.32 -13.79 0.19
C THR A 300 26.80 -12.90 1.31
N LEU A 301 25.87 -12.02 0.95
CA LEU A 301 25.23 -11.06 1.84
C LEU A 301 23.99 -11.64 2.49
N ILE A 302 23.78 -11.29 3.75
CA ILE A 302 22.58 -11.58 4.53
C ILE A 302 22.12 -10.27 5.16
N TYR A 303 20.83 -9.95 5.03
CA TYR A 303 20.22 -8.78 5.65
C TYR A 303 19.35 -9.19 6.84
N ASN A 304 19.59 -8.55 7.98
CA ASN A 304 18.89 -8.85 9.24
C ASN A 304 17.46 -8.29 9.28
N ALA A 305 17.24 -7.16 8.61
CA ALA A 305 15.96 -6.47 8.54
C ALA A 305 15.72 -6.06 7.09
N ARG A 306 14.67 -6.58 6.46
CA ARG A 306 14.34 -6.29 5.05
C ARG A 306 12.86 -6.48 4.76
N LEU A 307 12.37 -5.76 3.76
CA LEU A 307 11.11 -6.01 3.10
C LEU A 307 11.28 -7.24 2.17
N GLY A 308 10.21 -8.02 2.07
CA GLY A 308 10.14 -9.24 1.27
C GLY A 308 11.34 -10.21 1.36
N ALA A 309 11.80 -10.71 0.22
CA ALA A 309 12.73 -11.84 0.12
C ALA A 309 14.14 -11.41 -0.30
N THR A 310 14.25 -10.44 -1.19
CA THR A 310 15.51 -9.97 -1.78
C THR A 310 15.74 -8.49 -1.46
N VAL A 311 17.00 -8.05 -1.58
CA VAL A 311 17.40 -6.64 -1.38
C VAL A 311 18.42 -6.32 -2.45
N GLN A 312 18.26 -5.20 -3.14
CA GLN A 312 19.21 -4.77 -4.14
C GLN A 312 19.58 -3.30 -3.95
N ALA A 313 20.61 -3.08 -3.12
CA ALA A 313 21.27 -1.80 -2.95
C ALA A 313 21.26 -0.89 -4.20
N ASP A 314 20.53 0.21 -4.10
CA ASP A 314 20.48 1.24 -5.12
C ASP A 314 21.45 2.40 -4.82
N ALA A 315 22.14 2.87 -5.86
CA ALA A 315 23.11 3.96 -5.74
C ALA A 315 22.44 5.35 -5.62
N ASP A 316 21.19 5.46 -6.10
CA ASP A 316 20.36 6.66 -6.10
C ASP A 316 18.88 6.29 -6.31
N ALA A 317 18.00 7.29 -6.27
CA ALA A 317 16.55 7.12 -6.43
C ALA A 317 16.09 6.94 -7.89
N THR A 318 16.93 6.35 -8.76
CA THR A 318 16.58 6.07 -10.16
C THR A 318 16.18 4.62 -10.41
N GLY A 319 16.20 3.77 -9.36
CA GLY A 319 15.71 2.40 -9.36
C GLY A 319 14.29 2.30 -9.94
N ALA A 320 14.01 1.23 -10.67
CA ALA A 320 12.71 1.07 -11.31
C ALA A 320 11.63 0.77 -10.26
N ILE A 321 10.53 1.54 -10.26
CA ILE A 321 9.38 1.24 -9.39
C ILE A 321 8.90 -0.19 -9.61
N GLY A 322 8.80 -0.97 -8.54
CA GLY A 322 8.46 -2.38 -8.64
C GLY A 322 9.58 -3.26 -9.20
N GLY A 323 10.84 -2.83 -9.07
CA GLY A 323 12.07 -3.56 -9.42
C GLY A 323 12.14 -4.96 -8.80
N SER A 324 13.19 -5.73 -9.09
CA SER A 324 13.25 -7.15 -8.67
C SER A 324 13.16 -7.36 -7.16
N ASP A 325 13.75 -6.45 -6.39
CA ASP A 325 13.81 -6.42 -4.94
C ASP A 325 12.61 -5.75 -4.28
N VAL A 326 11.80 -5.01 -5.03
CA VAL A 326 10.49 -4.51 -4.58
C VAL A 326 9.50 -5.67 -4.46
N ASP A 327 9.63 -6.50 -3.43
CA ASP A 327 9.04 -7.82 -3.37
C ASP A 327 8.29 -8.11 -2.05
N ALA A 328 8.11 -7.12 -1.18
CA ALA A 328 7.21 -7.21 -0.02
C ALA A 328 5.75 -7.54 -0.39
N LEU A 329 5.31 -7.14 -1.58
CA LEU A 329 3.97 -7.36 -2.10
C LEU A 329 4.00 -7.92 -3.52
N PRO A 330 3.01 -8.76 -3.90
CA PRO A 330 2.88 -9.20 -5.28
C PRO A 330 2.62 -8.00 -6.20
N LYS A 331 3.19 -8.07 -7.40
CA LYS A 331 3.09 -7.00 -8.42
C LYS A 331 2.26 -7.43 -9.62
N THR A 332 1.68 -6.45 -10.30
CA THR A 332 0.98 -6.58 -11.57
C THR A 332 1.33 -5.43 -12.50
N ASN A 333 0.81 -5.49 -13.72
CA ASN A 333 0.88 -4.39 -14.68
C ASN A 333 -0.38 -3.53 -14.61
N GLY A 334 -0.21 -2.23 -14.79
CA GLY A 334 -1.29 -1.24 -14.88
C GLY A 334 -1.05 -0.27 -16.04
N PRO A 335 -1.73 0.90 -16.04
CA PRO A 335 -1.66 1.88 -17.13
C PRO A 335 -0.25 2.36 -17.49
N LEU A 336 0.67 2.42 -16.51
CA LEU A 336 2.06 2.84 -16.71
C LEU A 336 3.06 1.66 -16.79
N GLY A 337 2.58 0.44 -17.02
CA GLY A 337 3.41 -0.76 -17.07
C GLY A 337 3.54 -1.47 -15.72
N ALA A 338 4.72 -2.01 -15.43
CA ALA A 338 4.99 -2.81 -14.23
C ALA A 338 5.00 -2.00 -12.93
N GLY A 339 5.02 -2.71 -11.80
CA GLY A 339 5.20 -2.13 -10.47
C GLY A 339 3.91 -1.71 -9.75
N TYR A 340 2.74 -2.15 -10.23
CA TYR A 340 1.50 -1.97 -9.48
C TYR A 340 1.39 -3.03 -8.39
N ALA A 341 1.16 -2.62 -7.14
CA ALA A 341 0.84 -3.56 -6.06
C ALA A 341 -0.48 -4.29 -6.38
N ASN A 342 -0.43 -5.62 -6.38
CA ASN A 342 -1.61 -6.47 -6.58
C ASN A 342 -2.31 -6.71 -5.22
N VAL A 343 -2.99 -5.66 -4.76
CA VAL A 343 -3.69 -5.63 -3.47
C VAL A 343 -5.19 -5.36 -3.68
N ALA A 344 -6.00 -5.78 -2.71
CA ALA A 344 -7.42 -5.45 -2.73
C ALA A 344 -7.59 -3.93 -2.72
N ALA A 345 -8.50 -3.42 -3.55
CA ALA A 345 -8.74 -1.99 -3.63
C ALA A 345 -9.55 -1.50 -2.41
N PRO A 346 -9.35 -0.25 -1.96
CA PRO A 346 -10.16 0.32 -0.90
C PRO A 346 -11.63 0.41 -1.33
N ASN A 347 -12.53 -0.02 -0.44
CA ASN A 347 -13.98 -0.03 -0.68
C ASN A 347 -14.79 0.65 0.44
N ALA A 348 -14.15 1.03 1.55
CA ALA A 348 -14.79 1.78 2.63
C ALA A 348 -14.91 3.26 2.27
N LEU A 349 -15.87 3.95 2.88
CA LEU A 349 -15.96 5.40 2.82
C LEU A 349 -14.83 6.06 3.64
N PRO A 350 -14.52 7.34 3.41
CA PRO A 350 -13.61 8.09 4.28
C PRO A 350 -13.97 7.96 5.77
N GLY A 351 -12.95 7.81 6.61
CA GLY A 351 -13.06 7.47 8.03
C GLY A 351 -13.08 5.95 8.31
N GLY A 352 -13.37 5.13 7.29
CA GLY A 352 -13.26 3.67 7.38
C GLY A 352 -11.81 3.18 7.27
N ASN A 353 -11.61 1.91 7.64
CA ASN A 353 -10.29 1.27 7.58
C ASN A 353 -10.05 0.66 6.19
N TYR A 354 -8.83 0.83 5.68
CA TYR A 354 -8.29 0.10 4.54
C TYR A 354 -7.08 -0.71 5.01
N SER A 355 -7.06 -2.02 4.77
CA SER A 355 -5.98 -2.88 5.23
C SER A 355 -5.37 -3.66 4.08
N ILE A 356 -4.05 -3.61 3.97
CA ILE A 356 -3.25 -4.50 3.12
C ILE A 356 -2.62 -5.54 4.04
N ALA A 357 -3.01 -6.80 3.85
CA ALA A 357 -2.44 -7.94 4.56
C ALA A 357 -1.25 -8.51 3.79
N ASN A 358 -0.49 -9.38 4.46
CA ASN A 358 0.59 -10.17 3.87
C ASN A 358 1.75 -9.35 3.30
N VAL A 359 2.05 -8.17 3.86
CA VAL A 359 3.29 -7.45 3.57
C VAL A 359 4.46 -8.29 4.10
N ALA A 360 5.26 -8.87 3.22
CA ALA A 360 6.37 -9.73 3.59
C ALA A 360 7.52 -8.92 4.19
N CYS A 361 8.14 -9.47 5.24
CA CYS A 361 9.24 -8.82 5.92
C CYS A 361 10.14 -9.85 6.63
N VAL A 362 11.38 -9.46 6.88
CA VAL A 362 12.32 -10.14 7.78
C VAL A 362 12.68 -9.17 8.89
N GLY A 363 12.52 -9.60 10.14
CA GLY A 363 12.80 -8.78 11.31
C GLY A 363 13.80 -9.43 12.28
N PRO A 364 13.95 -8.86 13.49
CA PRO A 364 13.01 -7.93 14.12
C PRO A 364 13.06 -6.50 13.58
N ALA A 365 11.91 -5.93 13.22
CA ALA A 365 11.81 -4.57 12.68
C ALA A 365 10.41 -3.94 12.88
N ARG A 366 10.24 -2.69 12.44
CA ARG A 366 8.98 -1.97 12.29
C ARG A 366 8.72 -1.70 10.82
N VAL A 367 7.47 -1.90 10.38
CA VAL A 367 7.03 -1.66 9.01
C VAL A 367 5.95 -0.58 9.01
N ARG A 368 6.03 0.37 8.09
CA ARG A 368 5.02 1.41 7.89
C ARG A 368 4.89 1.75 6.42
N GLY A 369 3.69 2.12 5.99
CA GLY A 369 3.44 2.52 4.61
C GLY A 369 2.70 3.84 4.49
N TRP A 370 2.83 4.49 3.34
CA TRP A 370 2.11 5.72 2.98
C TRP A 370 1.48 5.54 1.60
N ILE A 371 0.26 6.05 1.43
CA ILE A 371 -0.47 6.01 0.15
C ILE A 371 -1.03 7.40 -0.10
N ASP A 372 -0.71 7.99 -1.24
CA ASP A 372 -1.30 9.28 -1.64
C ASP A 372 -2.75 9.08 -2.09
N PHE A 373 -3.65 9.13 -1.11
CA PHE A 373 -5.06 8.91 -1.32
C PHE A 373 -5.70 10.10 -1.98
N ASN A 374 -5.20 11.31 -1.74
CA ASN A 374 -5.82 12.56 -2.18
C ASN A 374 -5.33 13.04 -3.56
N GLY A 375 -4.27 12.45 -4.09
CA GLY A 375 -3.68 12.73 -5.40
C GLY A 375 -2.94 14.06 -5.46
N ASN A 376 -2.45 14.58 -4.34
CA ASN A 376 -1.74 15.86 -4.28
C ASN A 376 -0.26 15.76 -4.66
N GLY A 377 0.25 14.54 -4.89
CA GLY A 377 1.65 14.34 -5.28
C GLY A 377 2.62 14.26 -4.10
N ALA A 378 2.14 14.11 -2.86
CA ALA A 378 2.95 14.00 -1.65
C ALA A 378 2.40 12.91 -0.72
N PHE A 379 3.22 12.46 0.23
CA PHE A 379 2.77 11.59 1.31
C PHE A 379 2.47 12.43 2.55
N ASP A 380 1.19 12.63 2.86
CA ASP A 380 0.75 13.44 4.00
C ASP A 380 0.76 12.64 5.32
N ALA A 381 0.77 13.35 6.45
CA ALA A 381 0.75 12.72 7.77
C ALA A 381 -0.49 11.83 8.00
N GLY A 382 -1.65 12.21 7.41
CA GLY A 382 -2.90 11.44 7.47
C GLY A 382 -2.94 10.22 6.55
N GLU A 383 -1.90 10.00 5.74
CA GLU A 383 -1.82 8.94 4.75
C GLU A 383 -0.90 7.79 5.18
N ALA A 384 -0.32 7.90 6.38
CA ALA A 384 0.47 6.86 6.99
C ALA A 384 -0.41 5.73 7.53
N SER A 385 0.04 4.50 7.37
CA SER A 385 -0.53 3.34 8.05
C SER A 385 -0.19 3.38 9.55
N ASN A 386 -0.79 2.46 10.31
CA ASN A 386 -0.18 2.03 11.57
C ASN A 386 1.25 1.50 11.32
N ALA A 387 2.10 1.59 12.35
CA ALA A 387 3.38 0.91 12.33
C ALA A 387 3.24 -0.52 12.85
N ALA A 388 3.43 -1.51 11.98
CA ALA A 388 3.38 -2.92 12.34
C ALA A 388 4.74 -3.40 12.88
N THR A 389 4.73 -4.39 13.76
CA THR A 389 5.95 -5.08 14.21
C THR A 389 6.22 -6.27 13.30
N CYS A 390 7.37 -6.31 12.65
CA CYS A 390 7.88 -7.52 12.00
C CYS A 390 8.69 -8.32 13.03
N PRO A 391 8.26 -9.53 13.43
CA PRO A 391 9.01 -10.37 14.36
C PRO A 391 10.35 -10.84 13.80
N ALA A 392 11.17 -11.47 14.65
CA ALA A 392 12.42 -12.09 14.21
C ALA A 392 12.18 -13.18 13.15
N GLY A 393 13.01 -13.21 12.12
CA GLY A 393 12.89 -14.14 10.99
C GLY A 393 11.89 -13.68 9.92
N SER A 394 11.62 -14.55 8.94
CA SER A 394 10.70 -14.27 7.83
C SER A 394 9.24 -14.35 8.27
N ASN A 395 8.50 -13.27 8.08
CA ASN A 395 7.13 -13.09 8.51
C ASN A 395 6.32 -12.32 7.48
N THR A 396 5.03 -12.18 7.73
CA THR A 396 4.18 -11.20 7.06
C THR A 396 3.44 -10.35 8.08
N VAL A 397 3.15 -9.10 7.72
CA VAL A 397 2.41 -8.15 8.57
C VAL A 397 1.22 -7.55 7.82
N ALA A 398 0.29 -6.97 8.58
CA ALA A 398 -0.80 -6.18 8.04
C ALA A 398 -0.57 -4.70 8.32
N LEU A 399 -0.76 -3.87 7.30
CA LEU A 399 -0.79 -2.42 7.39
C LEU A 399 -2.23 -1.94 7.19
N THR A 400 -2.66 -1.02 8.04
CA THR A 400 -4.01 -0.46 8.08
C THR A 400 -3.93 1.05 8.06
N TRP A 401 -4.68 1.65 7.15
CA TRP A 401 -4.89 3.08 6.99
C TRP A 401 -6.32 3.43 7.39
N THR A 402 -6.52 4.64 7.89
CA THR A 402 -7.84 5.27 7.92
C THR A 402 -8.00 6.08 6.64
N LEU A 403 -9.02 5.79 5.84
CA LEU A 403 -9.20 6.47 4.55
C LEU A 403 -9.48 7.97 4.78
N PRO A 404 -8.70 8.89 4.18
CA PRO A 404 -8.87 10.31 4.42
C PRO A 404 -10.12 10.87 3.72
N SER A 405 -10.70 11.92 4.30
CA SER A 405 -11.82 12.68 3.70
C SER A 405 -11.48 13.19 2.29
N GLY A 406 -10.22 13.57 2.10
CA GLY A 406 -9.65 14.03 0.85
C GLY A 406 -9.32 12.95 -0.19
N TYR A 407 -9.71 11.68 -0.01
CA TYR A 407 -9.49 10.62 -1.02
C TYR A 407 -9.83 11.14 -2.43
N VAL A 408 -9.23 10.59 -3.48
CA VAL A 408 -9.56 10.84 -4.89
C VAL A 408 -9.35 9.53 -5.65
N ALA A 409 -10.26 9.23 -6.60
CA ALA A 409 -10.08 8.09 -7.47
C ALA A 409 -8.93 8.37 -8.46
N GLN A 410 -7.96 7.47 -8.52
CA GLN A 410 -6.74 7.61 -9.31
C GLN A 410 -6.43 6.28 -10.00
N THR A 411 -6.23 6.31 -11.31
CA THR A 411 -5.76 5.15 -12.07
C THR A 411 -4.30 4.82 -11.75
N THR A 412 -3.56 5.76 -11.17
CA THR A 412 -2.22 5.56 -10.60
C THR A 412 -2.01 6.56 -9.47
N SER A 413 -1.83 6.03 -8.27
CA SER A 413 -1.21 6.69 -7.13
C SER A 413 0.06 5.92 -6.76
N TYR A 414 0.78 6.37 -5.73
CA TYR A 414 2.00 5.75 -5.24
C TYR A 414 1.83 5.30 -3.80
N MET A 415 2.53 4.22 -3.46
CA MET A 415 2.63 3.69 -2.13
C MET A 415 4.09 3.48 -1.79
N ARG A 416 4.53 3.97 -0.63
CA ARG A 416 5.86 3.71 -0.09
C ARG A 416 5.75 2.80 1.11
N LEU A 417 6.55 1.74 1.16
CA LEU A 417 6.75 0.90 2.33
C LEU A 417 8.14 1.18 2.88
N ARG A 418 8.25 1.37 4.19
CA ARG A 418 9.54 1.47 4.89
C ARG A 418 9.61 0.46 6.01
N LEU A 419 10.78 -0.13 6.16
CA LEU A 419 11.13 -1.02 7.24
C LEU A 419 12.42 -0.56 7.91
N ALA A 420 12.44 -0.50 9.24
CA ALA A 420 13.67 -0.25 10.00
C ALA A 420 13.57 -0.86 11.41
N PRO A 421 14.68 -1.03 12.15
CA PRO A 421 14.66 -1.65 13.48
C PRO A 421 13.79 -0.91 14.52
N THR A 422 13.57 0.40 14.35
CA THR A 422 12.86 1.23 15.33
C THR A 422 11.69 1.99 14.71
N LEU A 423 10.72 2.37 15.56
CA LEU A 423 9.55 3.14 15.13
C LEU A 423 9.94 4.54 14.65
N ALA A 424 10.92 5.18 15.29
CA ALA A 424 11.38 6.51 14.92
C ALA A 424 11.99 6.54 13.51
N ALA A 425 12.68 5.47 13.12
CA ALA A 425 13.31 5.35 11.80
C ALA A 425 12.31 5.15 10.65
N VAL A 426 11.04 4.82 10.94
CA VAL A 426 9.93 4.75 9.98
C VAL A 426 8.81 5.75 10.33
N ALA A 427 9.15 6.83 11.04
CA ALA A 427 8.17 7.85 11.42
C ALA A 427 7.66 8.63 10.21
N ASP A 428 8.54 8.88 9.25
CA ASP A 428 8.32 9.76 8.10
C ASP A 428 8.47 9.00 6.76
N PRO A 429 7.81 9.44 5.68
CA PRO A 429 7.90 8.83 4.36
C PRO A 429 9.22 9.14 3.63
N THR A 430 10.00 10.10 4.13
CA THR A 430 11.26 10.57 3.54
C THR A 430 12.39 10.57 4.57
N GLY A 431 13.61 10.87 4.12
CA GLY A 431 14.78 10.94 5.00
C GLY A 431 15.47 9.58 5.20
N VAL A 432 16.44 9.55 6.10
CA VAL A 432 17.44 8.48 6.20
C VAL A 432 17.17 7.57 7.39
N SER A 433 17.26 6.27 7.18
CA SER A 433 17.41 5.27 8.24
C SER A 433 18.80 4.64 8.17
N THR A 434 19.40 4.31 9.31
CA THR A 434 20.72 3.66 9.38
C THR A 434 20.66 2.14 9.23
N ASP A 435 19.46 1.58 9.04
CA ASP A 435 19.20 0.16 8.78
C ASP A 435 17.80 -0.04 8.16
N GLY A 436 17.56 -1.19 7.55
CA GLY A 436 16.30 -1.61 6.95
C GLY A 436 16.22 -1.30 5.45
N GLU A 437 15.01 -1.11 4.93
CA GLU A 437 14.76 -1.02 3.49
C GLU A 437 13.55 -0.13 3.19
N VAL A 438 13.48 0.37 1.96
CA VAL A 438 12.34 1.11 1.41
C VAL A 438 11.94 0.47 0.08
N GLU A 439 10.64 0.39 -0.18
CA GLU A 439 10.11 -0.09 -1.45
C GLU A 439 8.90 0.75 -1.87
N ASP A 440 8.89 1.22 -3.11
CA ASP A 440 7.82 1.99 -3.73
C ASP A 440 7.05 1.17 -4.77
N TYR A 441 5.73 1.32 -4.72
CA TYR A 441 4.77 0.68 -5.60
C TYR A 441 3.89 1.73 -6.26
N ARG A 442 3.43 1.43 -7.46
CA ARG A 442 2.20 2.04 -8.01
C ARG A 442 1.00 1.37 -7.37
N ILE A 443 -0.09 2.11 -7.20
CA ILE A 443 -1.36 1.55 -6.70
C ILE A 443 -2.56 2.16 -7.43
N VAL A 444 -3.61 1.38 -7.60
CA VAL A 444 -4.88 1.84 -8.18
C VAL A 444 -5.83 2.20 -7.05
N LEU A 445 -6.36 3.41 -7.09
CA LEU A 445 -7.38 3.89 -6.15
C LEU A 445 -8.70 4.06 -6.91
N PRO A 446 -9.66 3.12 -6.81
CA PRO A 446 -10.90 3.21 -7.57
C PRO A 446 -11.82 4.29 -7.02
N ALA A 447 -12.90 4.59 -7.75
CA ALA A 447 -14.02 5.31 -7.17
C ALA A 447 -14.64 4.46 -6.03
N LEU A 448 -14.79 5.05 -4.84
CA LEU A 448 -15.39 4.38 -3.71
C LEU A 448 -16.89 4.17 -3.96
N THR A 449 -17.34 2.94 -3.78
CA THR A 449 -18.73 2.54 -3.99
C THR A 449 -19.67 3.32 -3.05
N PRO A 450 -20.77 3.90 -3.55
CA PRO A 450 -21.76 4.51 -2.68
C PRO A 450 -22.42 3.45 -1.79
N THR A 451 -22.89 3.91 -0.64
CA THR A 451 -23.58 3.06 0.31
C THR A 451 -24.98 3.60 0.61
N VAL A 452 -25.89 2.69 0.94
CA VAL A 452 -27.25 3.00 1.32
C VAL A 452 -27.59 2.26 2.62
N ARG A 453 -28.19 2.96 3.57
CA ARG A 453 -28.85 2.39 4.74
C ARG A 453 -30.29 2.87 4.83
N VAL A 454 -31.15 2.04 5.43
CA VAL A 454 -32.53 2.42 5.72
C VAL A 454 -32.59 2.97 7.14
N GLY A 455 -33.08 4.20 7.26
CA GLY A 455 -33.54 4.80 8.49
C GLY A 455 -35.02 4.49 8.71
N LYS A 456 -35.43 4.28 9.96
CA LYS A 456 -36.81 4.05 10.33
C LYS A 456 -37.19 4.86 11.55
N ILE A 457 -38.29 5.60 11.43
CA ILE A 457 -38.96 6.28 12.53
C ILE A 457 -40.36 5.67 12.67
N SER A 458 -40.71 5.25 13.88
CA SER A 458 -42.06 4.87 14.27
C SER A 458 -42.60 5.91 15.24
N GLN A 459 -43.78 6.44 14.96
CA GLN A 459 -44.43 7.40 15.85
C GLN A 459 -45.23 6.66 16.92
N THR A 460 -45.34 7.28 18.10
CA THR A 460 -46.15 6.90 19.28
C THR A 460 -45.85 5.56 19.94
N THR A 461 -45.35 4.57 19.20
CA THR A 461 -44.96 3.25 19.70
C THR A 461 -43.81 2.67 18.87
N THR A 462 -43.27 1.54 19.30
CA THR A 462 -42.21 0.80 18.63
C THR A 462 -42.75 -0.34 17.75
N GLY A 463 -41.91 -0.85 16.85
CA GLY A 463 -42.28 -1.91 15.92
C GLY A 463 -41.10 -2.40 15.09
N SER A 464 -41.31 -3.52 14.41
CA SER A 464 -40.39 -4.12 13.45
C SER A 464 -40.96 -4.01 12.04
N PHE A 465 -40.13 -3.56 11.10
CA PHE A 465 -40.51 -3.23 9.73
C PHE A 465 -39.60 -3.96 8.75
N ASN A 466 -40.20 -4.68 7.82
CA ASN A 466 -39.48 -5.50 6.84
C ASN A 466 -39.29 -4.73 5.53
N PHE A 467 -38.10 -4.85 4.96
CA PHE A 467 -37.72 -4.20 3.71
C PHE A 467 -37.19 -5.22 2.72
N SER A 468 -37.52 -5.01 1.44
CA SER A 468 -36.80 -5.60 0.32
C SER A 468 -36.14 -4.50 -0.50
N ALA A 469 -34.96 -4.77 -1.05
CA ALA A 469 -34.21 -3.80 -1.83
C ALA A 469 -33.60 -4.42 -3.09
N THR A 470 -33.49 -3.62 -4.14
CA THR A 470 -32.77 -3.98 -5.37
C THR A 470 -31.44 -3.24 -5.42
N ASN A 471 -30.47 -3.81 -6.17
CA ASN A 471 -29.19 -3.16 -6.46
C ASN A 471 -28.35 -2.77 -5.20
N LEU A 472 -28.58 -3.47 -4.09
CA LEU A 472 -27.78 -3.40 -2.87
C LEU A 472 -27.18 -4.77 -2.56
N SER A 473 -26.06 -4.79 -1.84
CA SER A 473 -25.43 -6.01 -1.32
C SER A 473 -26.32 -6.82 -0.37
N SER A 474 -27.44 -6.24 0.09
CA SER A 474 -28.44 -6.90 0.93
C SER A 474 -29.84 -6.70 0.35
N ALA A 475 -30.46 -7.79 -0.10
CA ALA A 475 -31.76 -7.75 -0.80
C ALA A 475 -32.98 -7.74 0.13
N SER A 476 -32.84 -8.15 1.40
CA SER A 476 -33.93 -8.16 2.38
C SER A 476 -33.39 -8.04 3.80
N PHE A 477 -34.07 -7.27 4.64
CA PHE A 477 -33.69 -7.03 6.04
C PHE A 477 -34.88 -6.43 6.82
N ALA A 478 -34.72 -6.32 8.14
CA ALA A 478 -35.70 -5.67 9.00
C ALA A 478 -35.04 -4.54 9.82
N VAL A 479 -35.80 -3.50 10.13
CA VAL A 479 -35.40 -2.44 11.07
C VAL A 479 -36.39 -2.45 12.23
N THR A 480 -35.87 -2.65 13.45
CA THR A 480 -36.68 -2.57 14.68
C THR A 480 -36.41 -1.25 15.37
N THR A 481 -37.49 -0.53 15.69
CA THR A 481 -37.43 0.70 16.47
C THR A 481 -37.51 0.36 17.96
N THR A 482 -36.65 0.94 18.78
CA THR A 482 -36.58 0.68 20.23
C THR A 482 -37.14 1.82 21.07
N ALA A 483 -37.37 2.99 20.45
CA ALA A 483 -38.03 4.14 21.05
C ALA A 483 -38.92 4.84 20.01
N SER A 484 -40.01 5.43 20.49
CA SER A 484 -40.90 6.27 19.69
C SER A 484 -40.18 7.51 19.17
N ALA A 485 -40.53 7.94 17.96
CA ALA A 485 -40.02 9.14 17.28
C ALA A 485 -38.48 9.24 17.19
N THR A 486 -37.79 8.10 17.30
CA THR A 486 -36.32 8.02 17.27
C THR A 486 -35.89 7.24 16.03
N LEU A 487 -34.83 7.70 15.37
CA LEU A 487 -34.28 7.04 14.19
C LEU A 487 -33.58 5.74 14.57
N ALA A 488 -34.06 4.62 14.04
CA ALA A 488 -33.34 3.35 14.00
C ALA A 488 -32.77 3.14 12.58
N THR A 489 -31.63 2.46 12.45
CA THR A 489 -30.99 2.24 11.14
C THR A 489 -30.69 0.77 10.89
N SER A 490 -30.79 0.34 9.63
CA SER A 490 -30.22 -0.92 9.16
C SER A 490 -28.69 -0.90 9.18
N ALA A 491 -28.07 -2.06 8.95
CA ALA A 491 -26.69 -2.11 8.50
C ALA A 491 -26.54 -1.38 7.15
N THR A 492 -25.34 -0.85 6.91
CA THR A 492 -24.98 -0.22 5.64
C THR A 492 -24.80 -1.26 4.54
N ALA A 493 -25.37 -1.01 3.37
CA ALA A 493 -25.23 -1.87 2.19
C ALA A 493 -24.53 -1.13 1.05
N ASN A 494 -23.65 -1.82 0.34
CA ASN A 494 -22.97 -1.29 -0.85
C ASN A 494 -23.92 -1.34 -2.05
N VAL A 495 -23.85 -0.33 -2.91
CA VAL A 495 -24.55 -0.30 -4.19
C VAL A 495 -23.85 -1.22 -5.19
N SER A 496 -24.58 -2.14 -5.83
CA SER A 496 -23.99 -3.12 -6.74
C SER A 496 -23.67 -2.53 -8.13
N ALA A 497 -24.49 -1.61 -8.63
CA ALA A 497 -24.30 -0.94 -9.92
C ALA A 497 -24.76 0.53 -9.85
N THR A 498 -23.85 1.48 -10.00
CA THR A 498 -24.15 2.93 -9.88
C THR A 498 -24.98 3.49 -11.04
N ALA A 499 -24.98 2.82 -12.20
CA ALA A 499 -25.79 3.21 -13.36
C ALA A 499 -27.29 2.87 -13.21
N SER A 500 -27.66 2.00 -12.27
CA SER A 500 -29.03 1.55 -12.04
C SER A 500 -29.58 2.15 -10.76
N ALA A 501 -30.86 2.53 -10.74
CA ALA A 501 -31.51 2.99 -9.51
C ALA A 501 -31.51 1.91 -8.42
N VAL A 502 -31.58 2.34 -7.16
CA VAL A 502 -31.89 1.46 -6.02
C VAL A 502 -33.37 1.63 -5.70
N THR A 503 -34.11 0.54 -5.56
CA THR A 503 -35.47 0.58 -5.01
C THR A 503 -35.51 -0.10 -3.66
N ILE A 504 -36.20 0.52 -2.70
CA ILE A 504 -36.41 -0.01 -1.36
C ILE A 504 -37.91 -0.07 -1.15
N THR A 505 -38.43 -1.24 -0.79
CA THR A 505 -39.86 -1.47 -0.58
C THR A 505 -40.09 -1.84 0.87
N GLU A 506 -40.90 -1.05 1.58
CA GLU A 506 -41.38 -1.44 2.90
C GLU A 506 -42.58 -2.38 2.76
N THR A 507 -42.54 -3.52 3.45
CA THR A 507 -43.76 -4.30 3.70
C THR A 507 -44.45 -3.71 4.92
N VAL A 508 -45.36 -2.76 4.69
CA VAL A 508 -46.06 -2.03 5.77
C VAL A 508 -46.83 -3.03 6.64
N PRO A 509 -46.50 -3.16 7.95
CA PRO A 509 -47.17 -4.12 8.81
C PRO A 509 -48.66 -3.79 8.99
N PRO A 510 -49.54 -4.78 9.21
CA PRO A 510 -50.94 -4.53 9.55
C PRO A 510 -51.06 -3.59 10.76
N GLY A 511 -52.01 -2.64 10.70
CA GLY A 511 -52.20 -1.64 11.74
C GLY A 511 -51.23 -0.45 11.69
N TRP A 512 -50.37 -0.36 10.66
CA TRP A 512 -49.47 0.78 10.44
C TRP A 512 -49.78 1.50 9.14
N LEU A 513 -49.50 2.80 9.13
CA LEU A 513 -49.53 3.65 7.95
C LEU A 513 -48.13 4.19 7.66
N LEU A 514 -47.64 4.00 6.44
CA LEU A 514 -46.47 4.70 5.93
C LEU A 514 -46.86 6.14 5.59
N THR A 515 -46.25 7.09 6.29
CA THR A 515 -46.55 8.53 6.17
C THR A 515 -45.60 9.28 5.26
N GLY A 516 -44.44 8.70 4.96
CA GLY A 516 -43.48 9.28 4.04
C GLY A 516 -42.12 8.59 4.11
N ALA A 517 -41.30 8.84 3.09
CA ALA A 517 -39.92 8.41 3.05
C ALA A 517 -39.09 9.35 2.17
N SER A 518 -37.85 9.62 2.55
CA SER A 518 -36.90 10.40 1.76
C SER A 518 -35.46 9.98 2.08
N CYS A 519 -34.54 10.29 1.17
CA CYS A 519 -33.13 10.00 1.35
C CYS A 519 -32.32 11.28 1.52
N SER A 520 -31.25 11.18 2.31
CA SER A 520 -30.23 12.22 2.50
C SER A 520 -28.86 11.59 2.31
N ASP A 521 -27.88 12.40 1.92
CA ASP A 521 -26.48 11.97 1.77
C ASP A 521 -25.63 12.71 2.80
N ALA A 522 -25.01 11.98 3.73
CA ALA A 522 -24.14 12.59 4.73
C ALA A 522 -22.90 13.26 4.10
N ASN A 523 -22.52 12.83 2.89
CA ASN A 523 -21.42 13.37 2.10
C ASN A 523 -21.89 14.35 1.01
N ALA A 524 -23.10 14.93 1.12
CA ALA A 524 -23.68 15.82 0.12
C ALA A 524 -22.77 16.98 -0.32
N ALA A 525 -21.94 17.52 0.58
CA ALA A 525 -20.99 18.59 0.26
C ALA A 525 -19.90 18.14 -0.74
N ILE A 526 -19.55 16.85 -0.75
CA ILE A 526 -18.55 16.25 -1.62
C ILE A 526 -19.22 15.73 -2.91
N THR A 527 -20.32 15.02 -2.76
CA THR A 527 -21.01 14.37 -3.89
C THR A 527 -21.80 15.37 -4.74
N GLY A 528 -22.20 16.50 -4.17
CA GLY A 528 -23.12 17.46 -4.77
C GLY A 528 -24.57 16.95 -4.83
N ASN A 529 -24.91 15.92 -4.03
CA ASN A 529 -26.29 15.49 -3.86
C ASN A 529 -27.11 16.58 -3.15
N PRO A 530 -28.40 16.74 -3.47
CA PRO A 530 -29.26 17.69 -2.76
C PRO A 530 -29.52 17.23 -1.32
N ALA A 531 -29.95 18.15 -0.45
CA ALA A 531 -30.21 17.88 0.97
C ALA A 531 -31.25 16.76 1.20
N SER A 532 -32.20 16.60 0.29
CA SER A 532 -33.18 15.51 0.28
C SER A 532 -33.47 15.07 -1.15
N PHE A 533 -33.62 13.77 -1.37
CA PHE A 533 -33.96 13.17 -2.67
C PHE A 533 -34.68 11.83 -2.52
N GLY A 534 -35.01 11.21 -3.66
CA GLY A 534 -35.75 9.97 -3.74
C GLY A 534 -37.24 10.21 -4.04
N SER A 535 -37.87 9.27 -4.74
CA SER A 535 -39.29 9.32 -5.08
C SER A 535 -40.04 8.15 -4.46
N LEU A 536 -41.03 8.46 -3.61
CA LEU A 536 -41.88 7.45 -2.97
C LEU A 536 -43.15 7.24 -3.81
N ALA A 537 -43.42 6.00 -4.20
CA ALA A 537 -44.66 5.58 -4.84
C ALA A 537 -45.23 4.36 -4.09
N GLY A 538 -46.37 4.53 -3.41
CA GLY A 538 -46.88 3.53 -2.49
C GLY A 538 -45.89 3.28 -1.35
N ALA A 539 -45.38 2.05 -1.24
CA ALA A 539 -44.34 1.68 -0.26
C ALA A 539 -42.93 1.56 -0.86
N VAL A 540 -42.75 1.94 -2.13
CA VAL A 540 -41.48 1.82 -2.87
C VAL A 540 -40.81 3.18 -2.96
N LEU A 541 -39.66 3.35 -2.30
CA LEU A 541 -38.79 4.50 -2.46
C LEU A 541 -37.72 4.19 -3.51
N THR A 542 -37.61 5.05 -4.50
CA THR A 542 -36.58 4.95 -5.55
C THR A 542 -35.48 5.97 -5.31
N VAL A 543 -34.25 5.51 -5.14
CA VAL A 543 -33.04 6.34 -5.19
C VAL A 543 -32.58 6.41 -6.64
N PRO A 544 -32.58 7.60 -7.27
CA PRO A 544 -32.17 7.72 -8.67
C PRO A 544 -30.68 7.41 -8.83
N SER A 545 -30.28 6.81 -9.95
CA SER A 545 -28.87 6.52 -10.24
C SER A 545 -27.99 7.78 -10.25
N SER A 546 -28.56 8.95 -10.55
CA SER A 546 -27.87 10.25 -10.48
C SER A 546 -27.44 10.66 -9.06
N ALA A 547 -28.03 10.06 -8.01
CA ALA A 547 -27.64 10.24 -6.62
C ALA A 547 -26.62 9.18 -6.14
N LEU A 548 -26.44 8.08 -6.88
CA LEU A 548 -25.49 7.00 -6.59
C LEU A 548 -24.07 7.38 -7.04
N ARG A 549 -23.61 8.53 -6.55
CA ARG A 549 -22.30 9.10 -6.84
C ARG A 549 -21.23 8.44 -5.99
N ALA A 550 -19.99 8.41 -6.47
CA ALA A 550 -18.88 7.90 -5.67
C ALA A 550 -18.85 8.58 -4.29
N ARG A 551 -18.67 7.80 -3.24
CA ARG A 551 -18.70 8.22 -1.82
C ARG A 551 -20.04 8.64 -1.22
N ALA A 552 -21.16 8.54 -1.93
CA ALA A 552 -22.45 8.85 -1.29
C ALA A 552 -22.67 7.95 -0.06
N ASP A 553 -23.00 8.57 1.08
CA ASP A 553 -23.37 7.90 2.33
C ASP A 553 -24.86 8.13 2.57
N ILE A 554 -25.69 7.33 1.88
CA ILE A 554 -27.11 7.60 1.75
C ILE A 554 -27.88 6.97 2.91
N THR A 555 -28.68 7.78 3.60
CA THR A 555 -29.70 7.31 4.54
C THR A 555 -31.09 7.58 3.98
N CYS A 556 -31.83 6.52 3.70
CA CYS A 556 -33.23 6.59 3.28
C CYS A 556 -34.16 6.34 4.46
N THR A 557 -34.80 7.40 4.98
CA THR A 557 -35.60 7.37 6.20
C THR A 557 -37.08 7.17 5.88
N TYR A 558 -37.69 6.14 6.46
CA TYR A 558 -39.13 5.85 6.39
C TYR A 558 -39.82 6.24 7.70
N ASN A 559 -41.03 6.80 7.60
CA ASN A 559 -41.82 7.24 8.73
C ASN A 559 -43.15 6.50 8.78
N ASN A 560 -43.42 5.75 9.84
CA ASN A 560 -44.72 5.10 10.03
C ASN A 560 -45.34 5.50 11.35
N ARG A 561 -46.66 5.51 11.38
CA ARG A 561 -47.45 5.65 12.61
C ARG A 561 -48.48 4.52 12.69
N PRO A 562 -48.91 4.12 13.89
CA PRO A 562 -50.06 3.25 14.03
C PRO A 562 -51.32 3.90 13.42
N ILE A 563 -52.18 3.06 12.87
CA ILE A 563 -53.55 3.41 12.50
C ILE A 563 -54.32 3.60 13.81
N VAL A 564 -54.99 4.75 13.95
CA VAL A 564 -55.78 5.09 15.14
C VAL A 564 -57.21 5.44 14.69
N ILE A 565 -58.17 4.66 15.17
CA ILE A 565 -59.59 4.78 14.84
C ILE A 565 -60.36 4.99 16.16
N ASP A 566 -61.41 5.81 16.15
CA ASP A 566 -62.25 6.10 17.32
C ASP A 566 -63.68 5.59 17.10
N LEU A 567 -63.86 4.26 17.18
CA LEU A 567 -65.16 3.64 16.98
C LEU A 567 -66.04 3.76 18.24
N ALA A 568 -67.26 4.25 18.06
CA ALA A 568 -68.32 4.24 19.06
C ALA A 568 -69.56 3.53 18.51
N ILE A 569 -70.28 2.77 19.34
CA ILE A 569 -71.56 2.16 18.97
C ILE A 569 -72.62 2.44 20.04
N SER A 570 -73.84 2.77 19.62
CA SER A 570 -75.01 2.92 20.48
C SER A 570 -76.17 2.06 19.98
N LYS A 571 -77.00 1.59 20.92
CA LYS A 571 -78.23 0.83 20.65
C LYS A 571 -79.38 1.55 21.33
N SER A 572 -80.44 1.86 20.57
CA SER A 572 -81.60 2.60 21.08
C SER A 572 -82.90 2.10 20.48
N GLU A 573 -83.95 2.00 21.30
CA GLU A 573 -85.30 1.71 20.81
C GLU A 573 -85.88 2.91 20.07
N LEU A 574 -86.48 2.67 18.91
CA LEU A 574 -87.20 3.72 18.19
C LEU A 574 -88.43 4.11 19.02
N GLY A 575 -88.47 5.37 19.48
CA GLY A 575 -89.52 5.86 20.38
C GLY A 575 -89.24 5.67 21.88
N GLY A 576 -88.07 5.13 22.26
CA GLY A 576 -87.59 5.14 23.65
C GLY A 576 -88.32 4.18 24.59
N ALA A 577 -88.82 3.05 24.07
CA ALA A 577 -89.48 2.04 24.88
C ALA A 577 -88.52 1.45 25.95
N THR A 578 -88.99 1.38 27.19
CA THR A 578 -88.25 0.76 28.32
C THR A 578 -88.91 -0.53 28.82
N SER A 579 -90.01 -0.95 28.20
CA SER A 579 -90.75 -2.18 28.52
C SER A 579 -91.24 -2.83 27.23
N PHE A 580 -91.14 -4.15 27.14
CA PHE A 580 -91.50 -4.92 25.95
C PHE A 580 -92.57 -5.95 26.30
N THR A 581 -93.64 -5.99 25.52
CA THR A 581 -94.77 -6.90 25.73
C THR A 581 -94.59 -8.18 24.89
N PRO A 582 -94.71 -9.38 25.49
CA PRO A 582 -94.72 -10.64 24.72
C PRO A 582 -95.72 -10.60 23.57
N GLY A 583 -95.30 -11.06 22.39
CA GLY A 583 -96.11 -11.05 21.16
C GLY A 583 -96.13 -9.72 20.40
N ALA A 584 -95.61 -8.63 20.98
CA ALA A 584 -95.49 -7.35 20.28
C ALA A 584 -94.26 -7.31 19.35
N SER A 585 -94.15 -6.23 18.55
CA SER A 585 -92.97 -5.91 17.75
C SER A 585 -92.36 -4.58 18.19
N SER A 586 -91.05 -4.42 17.94
CA SER A 586 -90.34 -3.16 18.09
C SER A 586 -89.36 -2.98 16.93
N THR A 587 -88.87 -1.76 16.75
CA THR A 587 -87.71 -1.46 15.91
C THR A 587 -86.69 -0.76 16.78
N TYR A 588 -85.46 -1.26 16.80
CA TYR A 588 -84.34 -0.57 17.44
C TYR A 588 -83.30 -0.17 16.40
N THR A 589 -82.45 0.77 16.76
CA THR A 589 -81.35 1.25 15.93
C THR A 589 -80.00 0.87 16.54
N LEU A 590 -79.06 0.47 15.69
CA LEU A 590 -77.64 0.40 16.00
C LEU A 590 -76.95 1.53 15.27
N GLN A 591 -76.35 2.48 15.98
CA GLN A 591 -75.58 3.55 15.37
C GLN A 591 -74.10 3.33 15.69
N ALA A 592 -73.29 3.13 14.65
CA ALA A 592 -71.84 3.01 14.77
C ALA A 592 -71.17 4.20 14.09
N CYS A 593 -70.22 4.84 14.78
CA CYS A 593 -69.56 6.06 14.33
C CYS A 593 -68.04 5.95 14.48
N ASN A 594 -67.30 6.67 13.64
CA ASN A 594 -65.88 6.99 13.85
C ASN A 594 -65.77 8.46 14.23
N ASN A 595 -65.78 8.77 15.53
CA ASN A 595 -66.08 10.13 16.01
C ASN A 595 -64.91 11.11 15.82
N ALA A 596 -63.71 10.78 16.31
CA ALA A 596 -62.57 11.69 16.32
C ALA A 596 -61.22 11.05 15.92
N GLY A 597 -61.21 9.78 15.50
CA GLY A 597 -59.98 9.07 15.13
C GLY A 597 -59.41 9.63 13.83
N PRO A 598 -58.09 9.85 13.71
CA PRO A 598 -57.51 10.46 12.52
C PRO A 598 -57.57 9.55 11.28
N ASP A 599 -57.88 8.26 11.44
CA ASP A 599 -57.94 7.29 10.35
C ASP A 599 -59.35 6.73 10.17
N ALA A 600 -59.70 6.40 8.92
CA ALA A 600 -60.98 5.77 8.59
C ALA A 600 -61.04 4.31 9.07
N ALA A 601 -62.20 3.88 9.56
CA ALA A 601 -62.47 2.48 9.85
C ALA A 601 -62.96 1.77 8.58
N THR A 602 -62.05 1.14 7.85
CA THR A 602 -62.38 0.43 6.60
C THR A 602 -62.67 -1.05 6.88
N GLY A 603 -63.84 -1.53 6.47
CA GLY A 603 -64.21 -2.94 6.59
C GLY A 603 -64.64 -3.35 8.01
N ALA A 604 -65.06 -2.40 8.84
CA ALA A 604 -65.62 -2.66 10.15
C ALA A 604 -66.87 -3.56 10.06
N SER A 605 -67.22 -4.18 11.19
CA SER A 605 -68.42 -5.01 11.30
C SER A 605 -69.20 -4.69 12.58
N ILE A 606 -70.52 -4.89 12.50
CA ILE A 606 -71.44 -4.87 13.64
C ILE A 606 -71.99 -6.28 13.79
N SER A 607 -71.93 -6.82 15.00
CA SER A 607 -72.58 -8.08 15.38
C SER A 607 -73.47 -7.84 16.58
N ASP A 608 -74.73 -8.21 16.47
CA ASP A 608 -75.73 -8.05 17.52
C ASP A 608 -76.60 -9.32 17.61
N PRO A 609 -76.21 -10.29 18.46
CA PRO A 609 -77.05 -11.44 18.78
C PRO A 609 -78.35 -10.98 19.44
N LEU A 610 -79.49 -11.44 18.93
CA LEU A 610 -80.78 -11.13 19.54
C LEU A 610 -80.99 -12.01 20.79
N PRO A 611 -81.62 -11.48 21.85
CA PRO A 611 -81.96 -12.27 23.02
C PRO A 611 -82.85 -13.48 22.70
N SER A 612 -82.91 -14.43 23.62
CA SER A 612 -83.93 -15.47 23.68
C SER A 612 -85.33 -14.85 23.51
N GLY A 613 -86.19 -15.52 22.74
CA GLY A 613 -87.54 -15.02 22.45
C GLY A 613 -87.61 -13.86 21.45
N VAL A 614 -86.50 -13.28 20.98
CA VAL A 614 -86.48 -12.16 20.02
C VAL A 614 -86.04 -12.63 18.65
N ARG A 615 -86.78 -12.25 17.59
CA ARG A 615 -86.45 -12.60 16.19
C ARG A 615 -86.73 -11.44 15.24
N LEU A 616 -86.01 -11.38 14.13
CA LEU A 616 -86.27 -10.40 13.08
C LEU A 616 -87.67 -10.59 12.45
N THR A 617 -88.40 -9.50 12.24
CA THR A 617 -89.69 -9.49 11.53
C THR A 617 -89.54 -9.24 10.03
N GLY A 618 -88.34 -8.88 9.59
CA GLY A 618 -87.98 -8.59 8.20
C GLY A 618 -86.49 -8.27 8.09
N PRO A 619 -85.99 -7.97 6.88
CA PRO A 619 -84.62 -7.52 6.72
C PRO A 619 -84.38 -6.21 7.48
N TRP A 620 -83.22 -6.10 8.13
CA TRP A 620 -82.75 -4.81 8.64
C TRP A 620 -82.30 -3.93 7.47
N SER A 621 -82.34 -2.61 7.66
CA SER A 621 -81.82 -1.63 6.70
C SER A 621 -80.64 -0.86 7.31
N CYS A 622 -79.73 -0.37 6.49
CA CYS A 622 -78.63 0.47 6.96
C CYS A 622 -78.46 1.71 6.08
N SER A 623 -78.26 2.86 6.73
CA SER A 623 -78.00 4.13 6.08
C SER A 623 -76.76 4.79 6.67
N GLY A 624 -75.98 5.43 5.81
CA GLY A 624 -74.79 6.17 6.20
C GLY A 624 -75.03 7.67 6.32
N SER A 625 -74.22 8.33 7.14
CA SER A 625 -74.13 9.78 7.30
C SER A 625 -72.66 10.19 7.36
N GLY A 626 -72.34 11.44 6.96
CA GLY A 626 -70.95 11.92 6.94
C GLY A 626 -70.02 11.14 5.99
N GLY A 627 -70.57 10.46 4.97
CA GLY A 627 -69.80 9.60 4.07
C GLY A 627 -69.63 8.15 4.54
N GLY A 628 -70.24 7.77 5.67
CA GLY A 628 -70.30 6.38 6.12
C GLY A 628 -70.99 5.50 5.08
N ALA A 629 -70.49 4.28 4.89
CA ALA A 629 -71.05 3.32 3.95
C ALA A 629 -71.27 1.98 4.62
N CYS A 630 -72.42 1.36 4.32
CA CYS A 630 -72.79 0.03 4.76
C CYS A 630 -73.67 -0.64 3.69
N PRO A 631 -73.83 -1.98 3.73
CA PRO A 631 -74.81 -2.66 2.89
C PRO A 631 -76.22 -2.11 3.13
N ALA A 632 -77.01 -1.86 2.08
CA ALA A 632 -78.33 -1.21 2.18
C ALA A 632 -79.34 -1.97 3.08
N GLY A 633 -79.16 -3.27 3.26
CA GLY A 633 -79.92 -4.11 4.17
C GLY A 633 -79.40 -5.54 4.22
N GLY A 634 -80.01 -6.37 5.05
CA GLY A 634 -79.67 -7.79 5.19
C GLY A 634 -80.51 -8.50 6.24
N GLY A 635 -80.19 -9.77 6.49
CA GLY A 635 -80.97 -10.65 7.35
C GLY A 635 -82.30 -11.11 6.72
N ALA A 636 -82.90 -12.13 7.34
CA ALA A 636 -84.16 -12.71 6.95
C ALA A 636 -85.15 -12.76 8.12
N ILE A 637 -86.43 -12.94 7.80
CA ILE A 637 -87.46 -13.19 8.81
C ILE A 637 -87.04 -14.42 9.63
N ASN A 638 -87.17 -14.33 10.95
CA ASN A 638 -86.79 -15.38 11.92
C ASN A 638 -85.29 -15.51 12.21
N ASP A 639 -84.44 -14.66 11.65
CA ASP A 639 -83.05 -14.61 12.09
C ASP A 639 -82.95 -14.20 13.56
N ALA A 640 -81.96 -14.78 14.25
CA ALA A 640 -81.71 -14.57 15.67
C ALA A 640 -80.52 -13.62 15.94
N ALA A 641 -79.99 -12.97 14.91
CA ALA A 641 -78.88 -12.02 15.03
C ALA A 641 -78.87 -11.03 13.87
N VAL A 642 -78.25 -9.88 14.10
CA VAL A 642 -77.87 -8.93 13.06
C VAL A 642 -76.35 -9.01 12.86
N SER A 643 -75.93 -9.12 11.61
CA SER A 643 -74.53 -9.07 11.21
C SER A 643 -74.37 -8.16 10.02
N VAL A 644 -73.66 -7.05 10.21
CA VAL A 644 -73.34 -6.08 9.16
C VAL A 644 -71.84 -6.10 8.96
N ALA A 645 -71.37 -6.43 7.76
CA ALA A 645 -69.95 -6.47 7.43
C ALA A 645 -69.64 -5.45 6.33
N GLY A 646 -68.35 -5.12 6.15
CA GLY A 646 -67.91 -4.21 5.11
C GLY A 646 -68.28 -2.75 5.36
N ILE A 647 -68.48 -2.37 6.62
CA ILE A 647 -68.78 -0.99 7.00
C ILE A 647 -67.52 -0.14 6.79
N ASN A 648 -67.67 0.99 6.11
CA ASN A 648 -66.61 1.99 5.97
C ASN A 648 -67.03 3.27 6.70
N LEU A 649 -66.25 3.68 7.70
CA LEU A 649 -66.51 4.89 8.50
C LEU A 649 -65.31 5.84 8.36
N PRO A 650 -65.37 6.80 7.41
CA PRO A 650 -64.51 7.98 7.44
C PRO A 650 -64.57 8.71 8.79
N VAL A 651 -63.58 9.55 9.05
CA VAL A 651 -63.57 10.37 10.28
C VAL A 651 -64.80 11.27 10.31
N GLY A 652 -65.54 11.25 11.42
CA GLY A 652 -66.80 11.97 11.61
C GLY A 652 -68.03 11.29 11.00
N ALA A 653 -67.88 10.12 10.37
CA ALA A 653 -68.99 9.39 9.76
C ALA A 653 -69.70 8.45 10.74
N CYS A 654 -70.98 8.20 10.50
CA CYS A 654 -71.78 7.20 11.20
C CYS A 654 -72.59 6.35 10.22
N VAL A 655 -72.86 5.09 10.57
CA VAL A 655 -73.89 4.26 9.97
C VAL A 655 -74.98 3.97 10.99
N THR A 656 -76.24 3.95 10.56
CA THR A 656 -77.40 3.62 11.40
C THR A 656 -78.11 2.42 10.79
N VAL A 657 -78.18 1.33 11.54
CA VAL A 657 -78.88 0.10 11.18
C VAL A 657 -80.24 0.10 11.87
N SER A 658 -81.34 0.04 11.11
CA SER A 658 -82.70 -0.09 11.63
C SER A 658 -83.09 -1.57 11.64
N VAL A 659 -83.40 -2.10 12.82
CA VAL A 659 -83.61 -3.53 13.05
C VAL A 659 -85.03 -3.78 13.52
N PRO A 660 -85.90 -4.37 12.67
CA PRO A 660 -87.27 -4.70 13.06
C PRO A 660 -87.32 -6.08 13.73
N VAL A 661 -87.82 -6.14 14.96
CA VAL A 661 -87.91 -7.37 15.76
C VAL A 661 -89.34 -7.64 16.24
N ARG A 662 -89.58 -8.90 16.59
CA ARG A 662 -90.74 -9.35 17.36
C ARG A 662 -90.30 -10.10 18.60
N PHE A 663 -91.17 -10.03 19.59
CA PHE A 663 -91.11 -10.71 20.86
C PHE A 663 -91.99 -11.97 20.76
N SER A 664 -91.47 -13.15 21.10
CA SER A 664 -92.27 -14.36 21.31
C SER A 664 -93.50 -14.09 22.18
N PRO A 665 -94.69 -14.61 21.80
CA PRO A 665 -95.88 -14.56 22.65
C PRO A 665 -95.78 -15.49 23.87
N ASN A 666 -94.86 -16.45 23.86
CA ASN A 666 -94.63 -17.35 24.98
C ASN A 666 -93.62 -16.74 25.96
N ALA A 667 -94.05 -16.49 27.19
CA ALA A 667 -93.17 -15.99 28.25
C ALA A 667 -92.01 -16.94 28.57
N GLY A 668 -92.14 -18.25 28.30
CA GLY A 668 -91.09 -19.24 28.52
C GLY A 668 -89.95 -19.21 27.50
N ASP A 669 -90.03 -18.38 26.46
CA ASP A 669 -89.00 -18.27 25.42
C ASP A 669 -87.92 -17.22 25.74
N TYR A 670 -88.07 -16.44 26.83
CA TYR A 670 -87.16 -15.36 27.23
C TYR A 670 -86.18 -15.77 28.32
#